data_AF-A0A7L2X072-F1
#
_entry.id   AF-A0A7L2X072-F1
#
_cell.length_a   1.000
_cell.length_b   1.000
_cell.length_c   1.000
_cell.angle_alpha   90.00
_cell.angle_beta   90.00
_cell.angle_gamma   90.00
#
_symmetry.space_group_name_H-M   'P 1'
#
loop_
_entity.id
_entity.type
_entity.pdbx_description
1 polymer ?
#
loop_
_entity_poly.entity_id
_entity_poly.type
_entity_poly.pdbx_seq_one_letter_code
_entity_poly.pdbx_strand_id
1 'polypeptide(L)'
;SLGCPVVPKYYYVPADFVELEKKNPGSQKRFPSNSGRDGKFFLWGQAVYIIAKLLADKLVSPKDIDPIGRYVPPQDQRNVSMRFSNQGPLENDLVVHVALIAESQRLQVFLNTYGIQTQTPQQVEPIQIWAQKELVKAYFHLGVNDKLGLSGRPDRPIGCLGTSKIYRILGKTVVCYSIIFDLSDFYMSQDVMMLIDDIKNALQFIKQYWKMHGRPLFVVLIREDNIRGSRFNPILDMLAAFRKGIVGGVKVHVDRVQTLISGAVVEQLDFLRITETEEAPVFKSLEELDLPKHSKVKRQSSTPNASELEQQPDVNINDWKNKSTYEILQKLNDCNCLASQALLSSILLKREGPNFITKEGTVAEHIERIYRRAGSKKLWSVVRFAASLLGKLVDSLAPSITNVLVQGKQVTLGAFGQEEEVISNPLSPGVIKKIIYEKCHLQDEREAVVQQELVIHVGWIISNSPELFSGMLKIRIGWIIHAMKYELKIRAGDMPAKDLYQMSPSEVKQLLLDILQPQQQGRSWLHRRQIDGSLNRTPAGFYDRVWQILERTPNGLIVAGKFLPQQPTLSDMTMYEMNFSLLVEDMLQNIDQPEYRQIIVELLMVISVILERNPELEFQDKVDLDKVVQEAFHDFQKDHSSPKGAEKQDDMTAFYNTHPTGKKGTCSYLSKAVITLLLEGEMKPSNDDPCTIS
;
A
#
# COMPACT_ATOMS: atom_id res chain seq x y z
N SER A 1 -62.49 -17.29 0.92
CA SER A 1 -61.47 -18.16 1.52
C SER A 1 -60.15 -17.37 1.60
N LEU A 2 -59.81 -16.85 2.77
CA LEU A 2 -58.58 -16.07 2.97
C LEU A 2 -57.37 -17.00 2.94
N GLY A 3 -56.73 -17.12 1.78
CA GLY A 3 -55.44 -17.80 1.66
C GLY A 3 -54.33 -16.99 2.33
N CYS A 4 -53.37 -17.67 2.96
CA CYS A 4 -52.18 -17.02 3.51
C CYS A 4 -51.45 -16.24 2.40
N PRO A 5 -51.02 -14.99 2.64
CA PRO A 5 -50.28 -14.21 1.65
C PRO A 5 -48.95 -14.90 1.31
N VAL A 6 -48.69 -15.02 0.02
CA VAL A 6 -47.51 -15.70 -0.53
C VAL A 6 -46.43 -14.67 -0.85
N VAL A 7 -45.24 -14.83 -0.30
CA VAL A 7 -44.09 -13.95 -0.54
C VAL A 7 -43.37 -14.37 -1.83
N PRO A 8 -43.33 -13.52 -2.87
CA PRO A 8 -42.56 -13.74 -4.10
C PRO A 8 -41.06 -13.81 -3.84
N LYS A 9 -40.36 -14.59 -4.67
CA LYS A 9 -38.88 -14.72 -4.61
C LYS A 9 -38.17 -13.49 -5.18
N TYR A 10 -38.71 -12.89 -6.23
CA TYR A 10 -38.12 -11.72 -6.89
C TYR A 10 -39.18 -10.66 -7.13
N TYR A 11 -38.71 -9.42 -7.21
CA TYR A 11 -39.50 -8.27 -7.61
C TYR A 11 -38.77 -7.53 -8.74
N TYR A 12 -39.52 -6.84 -9.59
CA TYR A 12 -38.98 -6.05 -10.69
C TYR A 12 -39.59 -4.65 -10.72
N VAL A 13 -38.88 -3.72 -11.35
CA VAL A 13 -39.38 -2.38 -11.70
C VAL A 13 -39.68 -2.38 -13.20
N PRO A 14 -40.82 -1.82 -13.66
CA PRO A 14 -41.11 -1.73 -15.09
C PRO A 14 -40.04 -0.93 -15.83
N ALA A 15 -39.74 -1.31 -17.08
CA ALA A 15 -38.62 -0.77 -17.87
C ALA A 15 -38.60 0.77 -17.91
N ASP A 16 -39.77 1.39 -18.09
CA ASP A 16 -39.93 2.84 -18.19
C ASP A 16 -39.48 3.61 -16.94
N PHE A 17 -39.40 2.94 -15.79
CA PHE A 17 -39.05 3.56 -14.50
C PHE A 17 -37.67 3.16 -13.98
N VAL A 18 -36.91 2.34 -14.72
CA VAL A 18 -35.59 1.85 -14.28
C VAL A 18 -34.60 3.00 -14.10
N GLU A 19 -34.59 3.98 -15.01
CA GLU A 19 -33.67 5.13 -14.92
C GLU A 19 -33.97 6.03 -13.73
N LEU A 20 -35.25 6.15 -13.35
CA LEU A 20 -35.63 6.90 -12.14
C LEU A 20 -35.24 6.16 -10.85
N GLU A 21 -35.36 4.83 -10.82
CA GLU A 21 -34.90 4.00 -9.70
C GLU A 21 -33.37 4.05 -9.57
N LYS A 22 -32.62 4.05 -10.68
CA LYS A 22 -31.15 4.21 -10.67
C LYS A 22 -30.74 5.57 -10.10
N LYS A 23 -31.46 6.64 -10.45
CA LYS A 23 -31.18 7.99 -9.98
C LYS A 23 -31.51 8.18 -8.48
N ASN A 24 -32.56 7.52 -7.99
CA ASN A 24 -32.93 7.54 -6.57
C ASN A 24 -33.40 6.14 -6.10
N PRO A 25 -32.50 5.30 -5.58
CA PRO A 25 -32.82 3.93 -5.18
C PRO A 25 -33.93 3.85 -4.13
N GLY A 26 -34.91 2.97 -4.37
CA GLY A 26 -36.08 2.76 -3.50
C GLY A 26 -37.30 3.63 -3.85
N SER A 27 -37.20 4.53 -4.83
CA SER A 27 -38.27 5.47 -5.18
C SER A 27 -39.42 4.85 -5.96
N GLN A 28 -39.15 3.80 -6.75
CA GLN A 28 -40.13 3.19 -7.65
C GLN A 28 -40.83 1.99 -7.02
N LYS A 29 -42.12 1.84 -7.37
CA LYS A 29 -42.92 0.69 -6.95
C LYS A 29 -42.43 -0.58 -7.62
N ARG A 30 -42.18 -1.61 -6.81
CA ARG A 30 -41.73 -2.93 -7.26
C ARG A 30 -42.91 -3.89 -7.39
N PHE A 31 -42.92 -4.69 -8.45
CA PHE A 31 -43.95 -5.68 -8.74
C PHE A 31 -43.40 -7.09 -8.58
N PRO A 32 -44.21 -8.05 -8.12
CA PRO A 32 -43.76 -9.44 -7.95
C PRO A 32 -43.42 -10.04 -9.31
N SER A 33 -42.25 -10.64 -9.42
CA SER A 33 -41.85 -11.38 -10.62
C SER A 33 -42.29 -12.84 -10.55
N ASN A 34 -42.70 -13.39 -11.69
CA ASN A 34 -42.93 -14.82 -11.86
C ASN A 34 -41.63 -15.59 -12.19
N SER A 35 -40.55 -14.88 -12.51
CA SER A 35 -39.25 -15.50 -12.82
C SER A 35 -38.76 -16.30 -11.60
N GLY A 36 -38.25 -17.50 -11.83
CA GLY A 36 -37.76 -18.36 -10.76
C GLY A 36 -38.84 -19.01 -9.88
N ARG A 37 -40.11 -19.00 -10.30
CA ARG A 37 -41.14 -19.90 -9.75
C ARG A 37 -41.00 -21.29 -10.37
N ASP A 38 -40.61 -22.26 -9.56
CA ASP A 38 -40.61 -23.70 -9.87
C ASP A 38 -41.95 -24.38 -9.49
N GLY A 39 -43.00 -23.58 -9.23
CA GLY A 39 -44.27 -24.04 -8.68
C GLY A 39 -44.26 -24.27 -7.16
N LYS A 40 -43.13 -24.08 -6.48
CA LYS A 40 -43.01 -24.21 -5.02
C LYS A 40 -42.95 -22.84 -4.34
N PHE A 41 -43.29 -22.81 -3.05
CA PHE A 41 -43.16 -21.61 -2.24
C PHE A 41 -41.70 -21.25 -2.00
N PHE A 42 -41.37 -19.96 -2.01
CA PHE A 42 -40.08 -19.48 -1.55
C PHE A 42 -40.00 -19.59 -0.03
N LEU A 43 -39.65 -20.78 0.46
CA LEU A 43 -39.74 -21.14 1.87
C LEU A 43 -38.98 -20.18 2.79
N TRP A 44 -37.82 -19.67 2.36
CA TRP A 44 -37.04 -18.74 3.18
C TRP A 44 -37.76 -17.41 3.40
N GLY A 45 -38.20 -16.76 2.31
CA GLY A 45 -38.95 -15.50 2.42
C GLY A 45 -40.29 -15.69 3.15
N GLN A 46 -40.94 -16.82 2.92
CA GLN A 46 -42.19 -17.16 3.62
C GLN A 46 -41.97 -17.39 5.11
N ALA A 47 -40.90 -18.10 5.51
CA ALA A 47 -40.55 -18.33 6.90
C ALA A 47 -40.21 -17.01 7.62
N VAL A 48 -39.41 -16.15 6.99
CA VAL A 48 -39.08 -14.82 7.56
C VAL A 48 -40.35 -13.98 7.73
N TYR A 49 -41.27 -14.00 6.77
CA TYR A 49 -42.56 -13.30 6.89
C TYR A 49 -43.41 -13.83 8.05
N ILE A 50 -43.46 -15.15 8.24
CA ILE A 50 -44.20 -15.77 9.35
C ILE A 50 -43.54 -15.39 10.69
N ILE A 51 -42.21 -15.50 10.81
CA ILE A 51 -41.47 -15.09 12.02
C ILE A 51 -41.71 -13.60 12.32
N ALA A 52 -41.66 -12.74 11.31
CA ALA A 52 -41.92 -11.31 11.47
C ALA A 52 -43.35 -11.01 11.93
N LYS A 53 -44.35 -11.74 11.39
CA LYS A 53 -45.75 -11.70 11.86
C LYS A 53 -45.86 -12.12 13.32
N LEU A 54 -45.26 -13.25 13.69
CA LEU A 54 -45.27 -13.75 15.07
C LEU A 54 -44.61 -12.77 16.06
N LEU A 55 -43.53 -12.09 15.64
CA LEU A 55 -42.88 -11.02 16.40
C LEU A 55 -43.77 -9.78 16.52
N ALA A 56 -44.38 -9.33 15.42
CA ALA A 56 -45.25 -8.15 15.39
C ALA A 56 -46.50 -8.34 16.26
N ASP A 57 -47.07 -9.55 16.22
CA ASP A 57 -48.23 -9.96 17.02
C ASP A 57 -47.83 -10.35 18.46
N LYS A 58 -46.53 -10.26 18.81
CA LYS A 58 -45.95 -10.57 20.13
C LYS A 58 -46.21 -12.01 20.62
N LEU A 59 -46.41 -12.95 19.69
CA LEU A 59 -46.57 -14.38 19.97
C LEU A 59 -45.22 -15.09 20.21
N VAL A 60 -44.14 -14.51 19.69
CA VAL A 60 -42.76 -14.95 19.90
C VAL A 60 -41.95 -13.72 20.31
N SER A 61 -41.02 -13.89 21.25
CA SER A 61 -40.09 -12.84 21.65
C SER A 61 -38.73 -12.97 20.92
N PRO A 62 -37.93 -11.90 20.80
CA PRO A 62 -36.58 -12.00 20.24
C PRO A 62 -35.68 -13.03 20.93
N LYS A 63 -35.91 -13.30 22.22
CA LYS A 63 -35.14 -14.30 22.99
C LYS A 63 -35.44 -15.74 22.57
N ASP A 64 -36.64 -16.00 22.04
CA ASP A 64 -37.05 -17.32 21.57
C ASP A 64 -36.42 -17.66 20.21
N ILE A 65 -36.10 -16.63 19.42
CA ILE A 65 -35.39 -16.76 18.13
C ILE A 65 -33.88 -16.91 18.34
N ASP A 66 -33.35 -16.28 19.38
CA ASP A 66 -31.93 -16.30 19.73
C ASP A 66 -31.69 -16.86 21.14
N PRO A 67 -31.88 -18.18 21.34
CA PRO A 67 -31.77 -18.82 22.66
C PRO A 67 -30.35 -18.80 23.23
N ILE A 68 -29.35 -18.52 22.40
CA ILE A 68 -27.92 -18.44 22.75
C ILE A 68 -27.42 -16.99 22.90
N GLY A 69 -28.29 -15.99 22.73
CA GLY A 69 -27.97 -14.58 22.98
C GLY A 69 -26.86 -14.02 22.09
N ARG A 70 -26.78 -14.43 20.82
CA ARG A 70 -25.83 -13.85 19.84
C ARG A 70 -26.16 -12.40 19.48
N TYR A 71 -27.43 -12.02 19.48
CA TYR A 71 -27.92 -10.68 19.32
C TYR A 71 -28.10 -10.02 20.69
N VAL A 72 -27.21 -9.09 21.01
CA VAL A 72 -27.30 -8.28 22.22
C VAL A 72 -27.95 -6.94 21.85
N PRO A 73 -29.11 -6.57 22.45
CA PRO A 73 -29.75 -5.29 22.22
C PRO A 73 -28.77 -4.12 22.46
N PRO A 74 -28.83 -3.01 21.69
CA PRO A 74 -27.91 -1.87 21.85
C PRO A 74 -27.80 -1.33 23.28
N GLN A 75 -28.86 -1.53 24.07
CA GLN A 75 -28.98 -1.08 25.46
C GLN A 75 -28.23 -2.00 26.45
N ASP A 76 -28.14 -3.30 26.11
CA ASP A 76 -27.58 -4.39 26.91
C ASP A 76 -26.18 -4.81 26.46
N GLN A 77 -25.65 -4.21 25.38
CA GLN A 77 -24.27 -4.38 24.88
C GLN A 77 -23.19 -3.90 25.87
N ARG A 78 -23.58 -3.48 27.07
CA ARG A 78 -22.71 -2.87 28.09
C ARG A 78 -21.70 -3.85 28.71
N ASN A 79 -21.94 -5.16 28.67
CA ASN A 79 -21.14 -6.15 29.41
C ASN A 79 -20.68 -7.38 28.60
N VAL A 80 -20.85 -7.39 27.28
CA VAL A 80 -20.42 -8.54 26.47
C VAL A 80 -19.08 -8.23 25.80
N SER A 81 -18.05 -8.93 26.27
CA SER A 81 -16.76 -9.08 25.58
C SER A 81 -17.01 -9.77 24.23
N MET A 82 -17.29 -8.97 23.19
CA MET A 82 -17.39 -9.46 21.82
C MET A 82 -16.48 -8.63 20.92
N ARG A 83 -15.83 -9.35 20.01
CA ARG A 83 -14.70 -8.98 19.14
C ARG A 83 -14.91 -7.80 18.17
N PHE A 84 -15.97 -7.02 18.31
CA PHE A 84 -16.27 -5.93 17.38
C PHE A 84 -16.66 -4.66 18.14
N SER A 85 -15.89 -3.61 17.88
CA SER A 85 -16.04 -2.22 18.31
C SER A 85 -17.31 -1.55 17.77
N ASN A 86 -18.47 -2.21 17.85
CA ASN A 86 -19.76 -1.62 17.47
C ASN A 86 -20.51 -1.20 18.74
N GLN A 87 -19.88 -0.36 19.57
CA GLN A 87 -20.64 0.51 20.46
C GLN A 87 -20.96 1.77 19.64
N GLY A 88 -22.19 2.27 19.76
CA GLY A 88 -22.70 3.44 19.01
C GLY A 88 -21.83 4.70 19.17
N PRO A 89 -22.25 5.84 18.58
CA PRO A 89 -21.44 7.05 18.58
C PRO A 89 -21.24 7.58 20.02
N LEU A 90 -20.15 7.18 20.65
CA LEU A 90 -19.57 7.87 21.80
C LEU A 90 -19.08 9.24 21.31
N GLU A 91 -19.42 10.31 22.03
CA GLU A 91 -18.83 11.63 21.79
C GLU A 91 -17.30 11.49 21.89
N ASN A 92 -16.62 11.84 20.78
CA ASN A 92 -15.19 11.58 20.57
C ASN A 92 -14.29 12.56 21.35
N ASP A 93 -14.42 12.62 22.69
CA ASP A 93 -13.38 13.19 23.56
C ASP A 93 -12.52 12.09 24.21
N LEU A 94 -12.02 11.19 23.36
CA LEU A 94 -11.14 10.12 23.79
C LEU A 94 -9.74 10.69 24.10
N VAL A 95 -9.31 10.50 25.34
CA VAL A 95 -7.91 10.71 25.76
C VAL A 95 -7.23 9.35 25.75
N VAL A 96 -6.14 9.21 24.99
CA VAL A 96 -5.33 7.99 24.96
C VAL A 96 -4.32 8.05 26.11
N HIS A 97 -4.33 7.04 26.98
CA HIS A 97 -3.30 6.90 28.02
C HIS A 97 -2.03 6.36 27.39
N VAL A 98 -0.89 6.95 27.74
CA VAL A 98 0.41 6.61 27.13
C VAL A 98 1.42 6.33 28.22
N ALA A 99 2.07 5.16 28.14
CA ALA A 99 3.20 4.83 28.99
C ALA A 99 4.49 4.85 28.16
N LEU A 100 5.48 5.62 28.58
CA LEU A 100 6.78 5.70 27.92
C LEU A 100 7.77 4.76 28.60
N ILE A 101 8.23 3.74 27.88
CA ILE A 101 9.17 2.72 28.38
C ILE A 101 10.52 2.90 27.71
N ALA A 102 11.57 3.11 28.49
CA ALA A 102 12.95 3.12 28.00
C ALA A 102 13.54 1.71 28.10
N GLU A 103 14.18 1.22 27.03
CA GLU A 103 14.75 -0.14 27.03
C GLU A 103 15.92 -0.34 28.03
N SER A 104 16.54 0.74 28.52
CA SER A 104 17.63 0.70 29.49
C SER A 104 17.56 1.84 30.51
N GLN A 105 18.10 1.63 31.72
CA GLN A 105 18.30 2.69 32.71
C GLN A 105 19.14 3.85 32.17
N ARG A 106 20.14 3.55 31.33
CA ARG A 106 21.00 4.56 30.71
C ARG A 106 20.19 5.52 29.83
N LEU A 107 19.31 4.98 29.01
CA LEU A 107 18.39 5.75 28.15
C LEU A 107 17.42 6.58 29.00
N GLN A 108 16.85 5.99 30.05
CA GLN A 108 15.96 6.69 30.97
C GLN A 108 16.63 7.92 31.58
N VAL A 109 17.85 7.78 32.11
CA VAL A 109 18.61 8.90 32.70
C VAL A 109 18.87 9.99 31.67
N PHE A 110 19.23 9.60 30.44
CA PHE A 110 19.45 10.54 29.35
C PHE A 110 18.17 11.32 28.99
N LEU A 111 17.04 10.65 28.81
CA LEU A 111 15.74 11.29 28.50
C LEU A 111 15.27 12.21 29.63
N ASN A 112 15.57 11.86 30.89
CA ASN A 112 15.24 12.68 32.04
C ASN A 112 15.96 14.05 32.01
N THR A 113 17.15 14.15 31.38
CA THR A 113 17.85 15.44 31.20
C THR A 113 17.08 16.43 30.31
N TYR A 114 16.13 15.93 29.50
CA TYR A 114 15.23 16.73 28.66
C TYR A 114 13.83 16.90 29.30
N GLY A 115 13.66 16.46 30.55
CA GLY A 115 12.39 16.48 31.28
C GLY A 115 11.35 15.52 30.70
N ILE A 116 11.80 14.40 30.13
CA ILE A 116 10.95 13.31 29.62
C ILE A 116 10.99 12.17 30.65
N GLN A 117 9.86 11.93 31.31
CA GLN A 117 9.73 10.85 32.28
C GLN A 117 9.41 9.54 31.57
N THR A 118 10.16 8.49 31.87
CA THR A 118 10.00 7.13 31.31
C THR A 118 10.18 6.10 32.43
N GLN A 119 9.75 4.85 32.21
CA GLN A 119 10.03 3.72 33.10
C GLN A 119 10.91 2.69 32.40
N THR A 120 11.73 1.96 33.14
CA THR A 120 12.42 0.76 32.60
C THR A 120 11.55 -0.49 32.79
N PRO A 121 11.77 -1.59 32.04
CA PRO A 121 11.02 -2.83 32.25
C PRO A 121 11.04 -3.33 33.70
N GLN A 122 12.18 -3.23 34.39
CA GLN A 122 12.30 -3.62 35.80
C GLN A 122 11.44 -2.76 36.74
N GLN A 123 11.28 -1.46 36.46
CA GLN A 123 10.46 -0.54 37.27
C GLN A 123 8.94 -0.72 37.07
N VAL A 124 8.53 -1.48 36.06
CA VAL A 124 7.11 -1.76 35.78
C VAL A 124 6.61 -3.01 36.51
N GLU A 125 7.52 -3.84 37.03
CA GLU A 125 7.16 -5.01 37.85
C GLU A 125 6.24 -4.62 39.03
N PRO A 126 5.24 -5.46 39.37
CA PRO A 126 5.01 -6.84 38.89
C PRO A 126 4.25 -6.95 37.55
N ILE A 127 3.92 -5.83 36.89
CA ILE A 127 3.28 -5.85 35.58
C ILE A 127 4.31 -6.23 34.52
N GLN A 128 3.98 -7.19 33.66
CA GLN A 128 4.87 -7.61 32.59
C GLN A 128 4.59 -6.83 31.31
N ILE A 129 5.65 -6.47 30.59
CA ILE A 129 5.54 -5.85 29.27
C ILE A 129 5.86 -6.93 28.24
N TRP A 130 4.92 -7.24 27.37
CA TRP A 130 5.09 -8.26 26.33
C TRP A 130 5.21 -7.64 24.95
N ALA A 131 5.98 -8.30 24.09
CA ALA A 131 5.89 -8.08 22.65
C ALA A 131 4.52 -8.54 22.14
N GLN A 132 4.01 -7.89 21.10
CA GLN A 132 2.74 -8.27 20.47
C GLN A 132 2.71 -9.74 20.02
N LYS A 133 3.83 -10.31 19.58
CA LYS A 133 3.95 -11.74 19.21
C LYS A 133 3.67 -12.70 20.36
N GLU A 134 4.02 -12.34 21.60
CA GLU A 134 3.73 -13.17 22.78
C GLU A 134 2.23 -13.21 23.07
N LEU A 135 1.54 -12.09 22.83
CA LEU A 135 0.08 -12.05 22.89
C LEU A 135 -0.55 -12.91 21.76
N VAL A 136 0.04 -12.94 20.56
CA VAL A 136 -0.41 -13.83 19.48
C VAL A 136 -0.28 -15.31 19.89
N LYS A 137 0.85 -15.70 20.51
CA LYS A 137 1.03 -17.06 21.09
C LYS A 137 -0.01 -17.38 22.15
N ALA A 138 -0.38 -16.42 22.99
CA ALA A 138 -1.44 -16.61 23.97
C ALA A 138 -2.77 -16.91 23.26
N TYR A 139 -3.13 -16.08 22.27
CA TYR A 139 -4.37 -16.28 21.50
C TYR A 139 -4.37 -17.49 20.56
N PHE A 140 -3.22 -18.09 20.23
CA PHE A 140 -3.15 -19.33 19.43
C PHE A 140 -4.00 -20.45 20.07
N HIS A 141 -3.93 -20.57 21.39
CA HIS A 141 -4.67 -21.56 22.18
C HIS A 141 -6.19 -21.32 22.20
N LEU A 142 -6.65 -20.17 21.72
CA LEU A 142 -8.07 -19.87 21.69
C LEU A 142 -8.80 -20.75 20.65
N GLY A 143 -9.65 -21.64 21.15
CA GLY A 143 -10.45 -22.55 20.32
C GLY A 143 -9.71 -23.83 19.92
N VAL A 144 -8.57 -24.13 20.54
CA VAL A 144 -7.93 -25.45 20.41
C VAL A 144 -8.85 -26.51 21.02
N ASN A 145 -9.09 -27.58 20.27
CA ASN A 145 -9.86 -28.73 20.73
C ASN A 145 -9.47 -29.98 19.95
N ASP A 146 -8.64 -30.83 20.55
CA ASP A 146 -8.13 -32.04 19.90
C ASP A 146 -9.23 -33.03 19.53
N LYS A 147 -10.28 -33.15 20.36
CA LYS A 147 -11.42 -34.05 20.09
C LYS A 147 -12.17 -33.66 18.82
N LEU A 148 -12.21 -32.36 18.49
CA LEU A 148 -12.84 -31.82 17.30
C LEU A 148 -11.86 -31.53 16.17
N GLY A 149 -10.56 -31.83 16.35
CA GLY A 149 -9.51 -31.50 15.38
C GLY A 149 -9.31 -30.00 15.15
N LEU A 150 -9.69 -29.15 16.10
CA LEU A 150 -9.55 -27.70 15.99
C LEU A 150 -8.17 -27.27 16.50
N SER A 151 -7.35 -26.69 15.62
CA SER A 151 -5.98 -26.26 15.91
C SER A 151 -5.87 -24.86 16.55
N GLY A 152 -6.99 -24.23 16.90
CA GLY A 152 -7.00 -22.89 17.50
C GLY A 152 -6.99 -21.71 16.52
N ARG A 153 -6.61 -20.53 17.01
CA ARG A 153 -6.57 -19.29 16.22
C ARG A 153 -5.32 -19.30 15.33
N PRO A 154 -5.45 -19.03 14.02
CA PRO A 154 -4.28 -18.86 13.14
C PRO A 154 -3.34 -17.76 13.64
N ASP A 155 -2.05 -17.91 13.35
CA ASP A 155 -1.00 -16.95 13.68
C ASP A 155 -1.24 -15.61 12.94
N ARG A 156 -1.99 -14.72 13.60
CA ARG A 156 -2.39 -13.42 13.05
C ARG A 156 -2.01 -12.31 14.01
N PRO A 157 -1.37 -11.24 13.52
CA PRO A 157 -0.98 -10.12 14.36
C PRO A 157 -2.21 -9.51 15.04
N ILE A 158 -1.99 -9.06 16.27
CA ILE A 158 -2.96 -8.28 17.04
C ILE A 158 -2.69 -6.80 16.78
N GLY A 159 -3.70 -6.08 16.31
CA GLY A 159 -3.58 -4.66 15.97
C GLY A 159 -3.56 -3.73 17.20
N CYS A 160 -3.40 -2.43 16.94
CA CYS A 160 -3.24 -1.41 17.97
C CYS A 160 -4.36 -1.39 19.03
N LEU A 161 -5.62 -1.64 18.64
CA LEU A 161 -6.73 -1.72 19.60
C LEU A 161 -6.59 -2.90 20.58
N GLY A 162 -6.03 -4.02 20.13
CA GLY A 162 -5.78 -5.17 20.99
C GLY A 162 -4.57 -4.92 21.88
N THR A 163 -3.47 -4.38 21.34
CA THR A 163 -2.27 -4.08 22.15
C THR A 163 -2.50 -2.94 23.14
N SER A 164 -3.50 -2.08 22.92
CA SER A 164 -3.84 -0.98 23.83
C SER A 164 -4.72 -1.37 25.03
N LYS A 165 -4.85 -2.67 25.30
CA LYS A 165 -5.53 -3.23 26.47
C LYS A 165 -4.53 -3.76 27.48
N ILE A 166 -5.00 -3.95 28.71
CA ILE A 166 -4.33 -4.72 29.74
C ILE A 166 -4.87 -6.14 29.69
N TYR A 167 -4.01 -7.12 29.87
CA TYR A 167 -4.41 -8.52 29.92
C TYR A 167 -4.16 -9.14 31.29
N ARG A 168 -5.08 -10.00 31.74
CA ARG A 168 -4.84 -10.92 32.84
C ARG A 168 -4.61 -12.32 32.27
N ILE A 169 -3.39 -12.81 32.39
CA ILE A 169 -2.95 -14.08 31.80
C ILE A 169 -2.24 -14.90 32.87
N LEU A 170 -2.74 -16.10 33.19
CA LEU A 170 -2.15 -17.01 34.19
C LEU A 170 -1.83 -16.30 35.53
N GLY A 171 -2.76 -15.46 36.02
CA GLY A 171 -2.59 -14.67 37.24
C GLY A 171 -1.71 -13.42 37.13
N LYS A 172 -1.00 -13.23 36.01
CA LYS A 172 -0.13 -12.07 35.76
C LYS A 172 -0.90 -10.94 35.08
N THR A 173 -0.54 -9.70 35.39
CA THR A 173 -0.99 -8.52 34.65
C THR A 173 0.01 -8.22 33.56
N VAL A 174 -0.47 -8.10 32.33
CA VAL A 174 0.35 -7.93 31.12
C VAL A 174 -0.10 -6.70 30.35
N VAL A 175 0.86 -5.90 29.90
CA VAL A 175 0.64 -4.84 28.91
C VAL A 175 1.48 -5.14 27.67
N CYS A 176 0.99 -4.75 26.49
CA CYS A 176 1.68 -5.04 25.24
C CYS A 176 2.05 -3.74 24.52
N TYR A 177 3.24 -3.69 23.92
CA TYR A 177 3.54 -2.65 22.94
C TYR A 177 3.08 -3.10 21.54
N SER A 178 2.75 -2.13 20.68
CA SER A 178 2.28 -2.38 19.31
C SER A 178 3.40 -2.95 18.43
N ILE A 179 3.02 -3.71 17.39
CA ILE A 179 3.95 -4.30 16.41
C ILE A 179 4.89 -3.27 15.77
N ILE A 180 4.51 -1.99 15.73
CA ILE A 180 5.36 -0.90 15.22
C ILE A 180 6.70 -0.77 15.97
N PHE A 181 6.81 -1.28 17.20
CA PHE A 181 8.03 -1.29 18.00
C PHE A 181 8.80 -2.63 17.98
N ASP A 182 8.28 -3.63 17.25
CA ASP A 182 8.90 -4.93 17.10
C ASP A 182 9.90 -4.93 15.93
N LEU A 183 11.19 -5.11 16.25
CA LEU A 183 12.28 -5.13 15.28
C LEU A 183 12.49 -6.52 14.66
N SER A 184 11.75 -7.54 15.12
CA SER A 184 11.91 -8.92 14.65
C SER A 184 11.24 -9.21 13.30
N ASP A 185 10.37 -8.32 12.83
CA ASP A 185 9.58 -8.51 11.61
C ASP A 185 10.21 -7.82 10.38
N PHE A 186 10.17 -6.48 10.36
CA PHE A 186 10.68 -5.67 9.25
C PHE A 186 11.38 -4.39 9.75
N TYR A 187 12.35 -3.87 8.99
CA TYR A 187 13.28 -2.84 9.48
C TYR A 187 12.75 -1.41 9.35
N MET A 188 11.62 -1.18 8.66
CA MET A 188 11.12 0.17 8.37
C MET A 188 10.94 1.02 9.64
N SER A 189 10.55 0.40 10.76
CA SER A 189 10.39 1.07 12.07
C SER A 189 11.70 1.54 12.69
N GLN A 190 12.86 1.14 12.15
CA GLN A 190 14.17 1.66 12.56
C GLN A 190 14.45 3.05 11.98
N ASP A 191 13.73 3.46 10.93
CA ASP A 191 13.70 4.86 10.52
C ASP A 191 12.84 5.66 11.49
N VAL A 192 13.47 6.60 12.21
CA VAL A 192 12.83 7.40 13.25
C VAL A 192 11.65 8.20 12.71
N MET A 193 11.71 8.71 11.48
CA MET A 193 10.61 9.50 10.91
C MET A 193 9.42 8.60 10.57
N MET A 194 9.69 7.39 10.06
CA MET A 194 8.64 6.37 9.86
C MET A 194 7.99 5.98 11.18
N LEU A 195 8.78 5.72 12.22
CA LEU A 195 8.27 5.38 13.55
C LEU A 195 7.38 6.48 14.13
N ILE A 196 7.77 7.75 13.98
CA ILE A 196 6.97 8.90 14.42
C ILE A 196 5.62 8.92 13.70
N ASP A 197 5.62 8.71 12.38
CA ASP A 197 4.39 8.66 11.58
C ASP A 197 3.51 7.47 12.00
N ASP A 198 4.08 6.28 12.19
CA ASP A 198 3.37 5.08 12.63
C ASP A 198 2.74 5.26 14.03
N ILE A 199 3.44 5.92 14.95
CA ILE A 199 2.89 6.28 16.27
C ILE A 199 1.70 7.23 16.13
N LYS A 200 1.81 8.29 15.32
CA LYS A 200 0.71 9.23 15.09
C LYS A 200 -0.50 8.54 14.47
N ASN A 201 -0.27 7.69 13.46
CA ASN A 201 -1.31 6.91 12.79
C ASN A 201 -1.98 5.94 13.78
N ALA A 202 -1.21 5.24 14.62
CA ALA A 202 -1.75 4.34 15.63
C ALA A 202 -2.63 5.09 16.65
N LEU A 203 -2.19 6.27 17.12
CA LEU A 203 -2.98 7.11 18.02
C LEU A 203 -4.27 7.61 17.37
N GLN A 204 -4.22 8.04 16.11
CA GLN A 204 -5.41 8.46 15.35
C GLN A 204 -6.39 7.31 15.14
N PHE A 205 -5.87 6.13 14.79
CA PHE A 205 -6.65 4.91 14.66
C PHE A 205 -7.34 4.55 15.97
N ILE A 206 -6.62 4.59 17.10
CA ILE A 206 -7.20 4.38 18.43
C ILE A 206 -8.29 5.44 18.71
N LYS A 207 -8.02 6.73 18.46
CA LYS A 207 -9.02 7.80 18.65
C LYS A 207 -10.31 7.55 17.86
N GLN A 208 -10.19 7.09 16.62
CA GLN A 208 -11.33 6.89 15.73
C GLN A 208 -12.13 5.62 16.06
N TYR A 209 -11.44 4.51 16.37
CA TYR A 209 -12.03 3.18 16.45
C TYR A 209 -12.11 2.59 17.87
N TRP A 210 -11.60 3.28 18.89
CA TRP A 210 -11.78 2.83 20.26
C TRP A 210 -13.22 3.11 20.72
N LYS A 211 -13.97 2.03 20.88
CA LYS A 211 -15.36 2.05 21.32
C LYS A 211 -15.58 1.21 22.57
N MET A 212 -14.55 1.02 23.41
CA MET A 212 -14.63 0.24 24.64
C MET A 212 -14.70 1.16 25.86
N HIS A 213 -15.40 0.71 26.91
CA HIS A 213 -15.53 1.46 28.16
C HIS A 213 -14.23 1.37 28.97
N GLY A 214 -13.53 2.49 29.09
CA GLY A 214 -12.18 2.58 29.65
C GLY A 214 -11.22 3.24 28.65
N ARG A 215 -10.14 3.81 29.16
CA ARG A 215 -9.15 4.51 28.33
C ARG A 215 -8.16 3.50 27.72
N PRO A 216 -7.79 3.63 26.45
CA PRO A 216 -6.75 2.80 25.85
C PRO A 216 -5.40 3.12 26.47
N LEU A 217 -4.60 2.09 26.79
CA LEU A 217 -3.22 2.22 27.24
C LEU A 217 -2.26 1.91 26.10
N PHE A 218 -1.68 2.93 25.49
CA PHE A 218 -0.69 2.79 24.43
C PHE A 218 0.74 2.81 25.01
N VAL A 219 1.44 1.68 24.92
CA VAL A 219 2.81 1.54 25.41
C VAL A 219 3.80 1.92 24.30
N VAL A 220 4.60 2.96 24.54
CA VAL A 220 5.65 3.44 23.62
C VAL A 220 6.99 2.92 24.12
N LEU A 221 7.61 2.02 23.36
CA LEU A 221 8.96 1.54 23.65
C LEU A 221 9.99 2.43 22.95
N ILE A 222 10.87 3.05 23.73
CA ILE A 222 11.96 3.90 23.25
C ILE A 222 13.26 3.12 23.37
N ARG A 223 13.98 3.05 22.26
CA ARG A 223 15.26 2.37 22.13
C ARG A 223 16.41 3.35 21.94
N GLU A 224 17.61 2.89 22.24
CA GLU A 224 18.86 3.63 22.16
C GLU A 224 19.22 3.98 20.71
N ASP A 225 18.85 3.14 19.74
CA ASP A 225 19.04 3.39 18.31
C ASP A 225 18.11 4.50 17.78
N ASN A 226 16.93 4.68 18.38
CA ASN A 226 15.98 5.73 18.02
C ASN A 226 16.54 7.14 18.33
N ILE A 227 17.39 7.26 19.35
CA ILE A 227 17.96 8.55 19.80
C ILE A 227 19.37 8.82 19.26
N ARG A 228 19.95 7.92 18.46
CA ARG A 228 21.30 8.09 17.88
C ARG A 228 21.26 8.79 16.51
N GLY A 229 22.13 9.78 16.32
CA GLY A 229 22.40 10.44 15.04
C GLY A 229 21.64 11.75 14.80
N SER A 230 21.61 12.19 13.53
CA SER A 230 21.07 13.50 13.08
C SER A 230 19.54 13.67 13.24
N ARG A 231 18.80 12.58 13.46
CA ARG A 231 17.33 12.55 13.62
C ARG A 231 16.87 12.55 15.08
N PHE A 232 17.72 12.98 16.01
CA PHE A 232 17.38 13.08 17.44
C PHE A 232 16.35 14.17 17.76
N ASN A 233 16.40 15.32 17.07
CA ASN A 233 15.47 16.42 17.32
C ASN A 233 14.00 16.02 17.03
N PRO A 234 13.66 15.40 15.88
CA PRO A 234 12.30 14.93 15.62
C PRO A 234 11.70 14.02 16.71
N ILE A 235 12.48 13.08 17.26
CA ILE A 235 11.98 12.21 18.32
C ILE A 235 11.78 12.97 19.64
N LEU A 236 12.69 13.90 19.98
CA LEU A 236 12.50 14.79 21.12
C LEU A 236 11.25 15.65 20.97
N ASP A 237 10.98 16.18 19.78
CA ASP A 237 9.79 17.00 19.50
C ASP A 237 8.51 16.17 19.70
N MET A 238 8.50 14.91 19.26
CA MET A 238 7.39 13.99 19.51
C MET A 238 7.22 13.70 21.01
N LEU A 239 8.31 13.41 21.74
CA LEU A 239 8.25 13.17 23.18
C LEU A 239 7.83 14.42 23.98
N ALA A 240 8.21 15.60 23.51
CA ALA A 240 7.73 16.87 24.04
C ALA A 240 6.23 17.08 23.75
N ALA A 241 5.74 16.66 22.58
CA ALA A 241 4.32 16.71 22.23
C ALA A 241 3.47 15.77 23.13
N PHE A 242 3.99 14.58 23.46
CA PHE A 242 3.40 13.69 24.45
C PHE A 242 3.22 14.40 25.80
N ARG A 243 4.24 15.11 26.29
CA ARG A 243 4.17 15.90 27.53
C ARG A 243 3.16 17.05 27.45
N LYS A 244 3.01 17.68 26.27
CA LYS A 244 2.02 18.74 26.04
C LYS A 244 0.57 18.22 25.99
N GLY A 245 0.37 16.90 25.92
CA GLY A 245 -0.94 16.26 25.94
C GLY A 245 -1.65 16.19 24.58
N ILE A 246 -0.97 16.53 23.48
CA ILE A 246 -1.52 16.43 22.13
C ILE A 246 -0.46 15.92 21.15
N VAL A 247 -0.74 14.81 20.47
CA VAL A 247 0.13 14.22 19.43
C VAL A 247 -0.70 13.91 18.19
N GLY A 248 -0.33 14.45 17.03
CA GLY A 248 -1.03 14.19 15.77
C GLY A 248 -2.53 14.52 15.78
N GLY A 249 -2.95 15.52 16.57
CA GLY A 249 -4.37 15.89 16.75
C GLY A 249 -5.16 14.98 17.72
N VAL A 250 -4.47 14.09 18.45
CA VAL A 250 -5.04 13.19 19.44
C VAL A 250 -4.67 13.67 20.83
N LYS A 251 -5.66 13.78 21.74
CA LYS A 251 -5.42 14.08 23.15
C LYS A 251 -4.78 12.87 23.82
N VAL A 252 -3.66 13.09 24.49
CA VAL A 252 -2.90 12.04 25.18
C VAL A 252 -2.66 12.41 26.64
N HIS A 253 -2.67 11.42 27.51
CA HIS A 253 -2.28 11.56 28.91
C HIS A 253 -1.13 10.60 29.21
N VAL A 254 0.03 11.16 29.58
CA VAL A 254 1.25 10.39 29.82
C VAL A 254 1.45 10.25 31.32
N ASP A 255 1.61 9.02 31.80
CA ASP A 255 1.91 8.71 33.20
C ASP A 255 2.58 7.33 33.31
N ARG A 256 2.89 6.90 34.53
CA ARG A 256 3.40 5.58 34.86
C ARG A 256 2.34 4.52 34.61
N VAL A 257 2.77 3.33 34.17
CA VAL A 257 1.89 2.17 33.92
C VAL A 257 1.01 1.90 35.14
N GLN A 258 1.57 1.90 36.35
CA GLN A 258 0.83 1.63 37.59
C GLN A 258 -0.33 2.60 37.83
N THR A 259 -0.18 3.89 37.47
CA THR A 259 -1.23 4.91 37.60
C THR A 259 -2.34 4.67 36.57
N LEU A 260 -1.93 4.38 35.33
CA LEU A 260 -2.83 4.28 34.17
C LEU A 260 -3.72 3.04 34.19
N ILE A 261 -3.37 1.99 34.95
CA ILE A 261 -4.14 0.74 35.05
C ILE A 261 -5.57 0.97 35.53
N SER A 262 -5.77 1.88 36.48
CA SER A 262 -7.07 2.13 37.12
C SER A 262 -8.17 2.55 36.15
N GLY A 263 -7.79 3.26 35.07
CA GLY A 263 -8.72 3.75 34.04
C GLY A 263 -8.73 2.94 32.75
N ALA A 264 -7.91 1.88 32.66
CA ALA A 264 -7.70 1.14 31.42
C ALA A 264 -8.59 -0.11 31.30
N VAL A 265 -8.79 -0.56 30.05
CA VAL A 265 -9.56 -1.79 29.77
C VAL A 265 -8.71 -3.01 30.12
N VAL A 266 -9.27 -3.90 30.95
CA VAL A 266 -8.66 -5.18 31.34
C VAL A 266 -9.41 -6.33 30.68
N GLU A 267 -8.70 -7.16 29.92
CA GLU A 267 -9.21 -8.36 29.28
C GLU A 267 -8.61 -9.61 29.93
N GLN A 268 -9.46 -10.52 30.37
CA GLN A 268 -9.04 -11.74 31.05
C GLN A 268 -9.02 -12.93 30.05
N LEU A 269 -7.86 -13.56 29.88
CA LEU A 269 -7.69 -14.69 28.94
C LEU A 269 -7.86 -16.04 29.65
N ASP A 270 -9.08 -16.30 30.11
CA ASP A 270 -9.42 -17.50 30.89
C ASP A 270 -9.40 -18.81 30.10
N PHE A 271 -9.23 -18.76 28.77
CA PHE A 271 -9.18 -19.95 27.92
C PHE A 271 -7.83 -20.67 27.98
N LEU A 272 -6.78 -20.05 28.53
CA LEU A 272 -5.48 -20.67 28.78
C LEU A 272 -5.51 -21.61 29.99
N ARG A 273 -6.61 -22.35 30.19
CA ARG A 273 -6.73 -23.31 31.27
C ARG A 273 -5.78 -24.46 30.97
N ILE A 274 -4.72 -24.55 31.75
CA ILE A 274 -3.83 -25.70 31.78
C ILE A 274 -4.69 -26.89 32.22
N THR A 275 -5.08 -27.75 31.28
CA THR A 275 -5.44 -29.13 31.63
C THR A 275 -4.19 -29.78 32.23
N GLU A 276 -4.32 -30.56 33.30
CA GLU A 276 -3.21 -31.16 34.06
C GLU A 276 -2.18 -31.95 33.21
N THR A 277 -2.52 -32.23 31.95
CA THR A 277 -1.75 -33.02 30.99
C THR A 277 -0.88 -32.21 30.02
N GLU A 278 -0.98 -30.87 29.96
CA GLU A 278 -0.22 -30.04 29.01
C GLU A 278 0.74 -29.06 29.71
N GLU A 279 1.98 -28.97 29.22
CA GLU A 279 2.94 -27.96 29.67
C GLU A 279 2.43 -26.55 29.33
N ALA A 280 2.40 -25.67 30.34
CA ALA A 280 1.95 -24.31 30.15
C ALA A 280 2.85 -23.56 29.15
N PRO A 281 2.29 -22.78 28.21
CA PRO A 281 3.08 -22.01 27.27
C PRO A 281 3.98 -21.00 28.00
N VAL A 282 5.27 -21.00 27.66
CA VAL A 282 6.25 -20.06 28.23
C VAL A 282 6.22 -18.76 27.45
N PHE A 283 5.83 -17.68 28.12
CA PHE A 283 5.83 -16.33 27.57
C PHE A 283 7.07 -15.55 27.98
N LYS A 284 7.58 -14.72 27.07
CA LYS A 284 8.76 -13.87 27.33
C LYS A 284 8.35 -12.43 27.64
N SER A 285 8.76 -11.92 28.80
CA SER A 285 8.65 -10.50 29.12
C SER A 285 9.79 -9.72 28.45
N LEU A 286 9.57 -8.44 28.17
CA LEU A 286 10.62 -7.51 27.80
C LEU A 286 11.61 -7.40 28.96
N GLU A 287 12.88 -7.70 28.68
CA GLU A 287 13.98 -7.56 29.62
C GLU A 287 14.64 -6.19 29.47
N GLU A 288 15.16 -5.64 30.57
CA GLU A 288 15.94 -4.41 30.54
C GLU A 288 17.31 -4.66 29.91
N LEU A 289 17.71 -3.79 29.00
CA LEU A 289 18.98 -3.89 28.29
C LEU A 289 20.14 -3.42 29.18
N ASP A 290 20.94 -4.39 29.65
CA ASP A 290 22.17 -4.13 30.40
C ASP A 290 23.32 -3.71 29.47
N LEU A 291 23.69 -2.44 29.53
CA LEU A 291 24.86 -1.91 28.83
C LEU A 291 26.06 -1.77 29.79
N PRO A 292 27.32 -1.92 29.31
CA PRO A 292 28.49 -1.73 30.15
C PRO A 292 28.47 -0.36 30.84
N LYS A 293 28.71 -0.32 32.17
CA LYS A 293 28.64 0.89 33.03
C LYS A 293 29.47 2.09 32.53
N HIS A 294 30.45 1.86 31.67
CA HIS A 294 31.33 2.89 31.10
C HIS A 294 30.92 3.40 29.70
N SER A 295 29.84 2.87 29.12
CA SER A 295 29.34 3.29 27.81
C SER A 295 28.52 4.60 27.93
N LYS A 296 29.20 5.74 28.06
CA LYS A 296 28.53 7.05 28.01
C LYS A 296 27.68 7.14 26.73
N VAL A 297 26.39 7.52 26.84
CA VAL A 297 25.66 8.07 25.69
C VAL A 297 26.43 9.32 25.32
N LYS A 298 27.34 9.21 24.36
CA LYS A 298 28.12 10.36 23.94
C LYS A 298 27.13 11.38 23.39
N ARG A 299 27.14 12.60 23.95
CA ARG A 299 26.56 13.83 23.38
C ARG A 299 27.25 14.21 22.05
N GLN A 300 27.78 13.24 21.31
CA GLN A 300 28.50 13.48 20.08
C GLN A 300 27.47 13.97 19.05
N SER A 301 27.46 15.30 18.89
CA SER A 301 27.37 16.00 17.61
C SER A 301 27.51 15.03 16.47
N SER A 302 26.46 14.89 15.66
CA SER A 302 26.50 14.27 14.33
C SER A 302 27.52 13.14 14.28
N THR A 303 27.17 11.96 14.81
CA THR A 303 27.82 10.74 14.28
C THR A 303 27.71 10.90 12.77
N PRO A 304 28.82 11.03 12.03
CA PRO A 304 28.71 11.13 10.59
C PRO A 304 27.85 9.95 10.17
N ASN A 305 26.92 10.16 9.23
CA ASN A 305 26.39 9.04 8.46
C ASN A 305 27.58 8.11 8.21
N ALA A 306 27.44 6.81 8.55
CA ALA A 306 28.50 5.82 8.38
C ALA A 306 29.29 6.21 7.13
N SER A 307 30.60 6.51 7.30
CA SER A 307 31.39 7.18 6.25
C SER A 307 31.09 6.51 4.92
N GLU A 308 31.02 7.24 3.82
CA GLU A 308 30.72 6.64 2.50
C GLU A 308 31.60 5.40 2.22
N LEU A 309 32.80 5.37 2.83
CA LEU A 309 33.74 4.25 2.90
C LEU A 309 33.23 2.99 3.65
N GLU A 310 32.43 3.10 4.72
CA GLU A 310 31.80 1.95 5.41
C GLU A 310 30.65 1.31 4.61
N GLN A 311 30.13 2.03 3.59
CA GLN A 311 28.98 1.57 2.79
C GLN A 311 29.41 0.85 1.51
N GLN A 312 30.59 1.19 0.98
CA GLN A 312 31.10 0.52 -0.21
C GLN A 312 31.69 -0.84 0.16
N PRO A 313 31.28 -1.92 -0.53
CA PRO A 313 31.85 -3.23 -0.29
C PRO A 313 33.28 -3.29 -0.87
N ASP A 314 34.22 -3.78 -0.08
CA ASP A 314 35.59 -4.12 -0.52
C ASP A 314 35.64 -5.38 -1.40
N VAL A 315 34.48 -5.99 -1.65
CA VAL A 315 34.29 -7.30 -2.28
C VAL A 315 33.33 -7.13 -3.45
N ASN A 316 33.73 -7.57 -4.64
CA ASN A 316 32.86 -7.65 -5.81
C ASN A 316 32.32 -9.08 -5.98
N ILE A 317 31.01 -9.23 -6.22
CA ILE A 317 30.39 -10.55 -6.43
C ILE A 317 31.09 -11.32 -7.57
N ASN A 318 31.42 -10.66 -8.68
CA ASN A 318 31.96 -11.32 -9.86
C ASN A 318 33.34 -11.95 -9.59
N ASP A 319 34.16 -11.28 -8.77
CA ASP A 319 35.51 -11.75 -8.43
C ASP A 319 35.50 -12.89 -7.40
N TRP A 320 34.44 -12.97 -6.59
CA TRP A 320 34.33 -13.91 -5.48
C TRP A 320 33.41 -15.11 -5.76
N LYS A 321 32.57 -15.03 -6.80
CA LYS A 321 31.66 -16.11 -7.19
C LYS A 321 32.37 -17.43 -7.47
N ASN A 322 33.56 -17.37 -8.05
CA ASN A 322 34.35 -18.54 -8.45
C ASN A 322 35.37 -18.99 -7.40
N LYS A 323 35.53 -18.25 -6.29
CA LYS A 323 36.46 -18.61 -5.21
C LYS A 323 35.94 -19.77 -4.39
N SER A 324 36.86 -20.51 -3.77
CA SER A 324 36.51 -21.68 -2.95
C SER A 324 35.69 -21.30 -1.71
N THR A 325 34.89 -22.24 -1.19
CA THR A 325 34.13 -22.04 0.06
C THR A 325 35.02 -21.67 1.23
N TYR A 326 36.21 -22.26 1.29
CA TYR A 326 37.19 -21.96 2.32
C TYR A 326 37.66 -20.50 2.28
N GLU A 327 38.04 -19.98 1.11
CA GLU A 327 38.49 -18.58 0.97
C GLU A 327 37.38 -17.57 1.30
N ILE A 328 36.14 -17.88 0.92
CA ILE A 328 34.97 -17.05 1.23
C ILE A 328 34.73 -17.02 2.75
N LEU A 329 34.82 -18.17 3.43
CA LEU A 329 34.68 -18.25 4.88
C LEU A 329 35.80 -17.51 5.61
N GLN A 330 37.04 -17.64 5.14
CA GLN A 330 38.18 -16.91 5.70
C GLN A 330 37.96 -15.40 5.58
N LYS A 331 37.62 -14.91 4.38
CA LYS A 331 37.33 -13.49 4.18
C LYS A 331 36.13 -13.02 4.98
N LEU A 332 35.09 -13.84 5.13
CA LEU A 332 33.90 -13.50 5.92
C LEU A 332 34.25 -13.29 7.39
N ASN A 333 35.11 -14.13 7.96
CA ASN A 333 35.57 -14.02 9.35
C ASN A 333 36.49 -12.80 9.58
N ASP A 334 37.29 -12.44 8.58
CA ASP A 334 38.24 -11.32 8.67
C ASP A 334 37.59 -9.96 8.34
N CYS A 335 36.43 -9.96 7.71
CA CYS A 335 35.78 -8.74 7.21
C CYS A 335 34.94 -8.07 8.31
N ASN A 336 35.13 -6.77 8.50
CA ASN A 336 34.29 -5.95 9.41
C ASN A 336 33.19 -5.16 8.69
N CYS A 337 33.27 -5.03 7.35
CA CYS A 337 32.32 -4.29 6.54
C CYS A 337 31.04 -5.13 6.33
N LEU A 338 29.89 -4.60 6.79
CA LEU A 338 28.61 -5.31 6.69
C LEU A 338 28.16 -5.53 5.24
N ALA A 339 28.47 -4.59 4.33
CA ALA A 339 28.16 -4.75 2.91
C ALA A 339 28.92 -5.95 2.32
N SER A 340 30.23 -6.03 2.55
CA SER A 340 31.06 -7.16 2.14
C SER A 340 30.61 -8.49 2.78
N GLN A 341 30.28 -8.49 4.08
CA GLN A 341 29.75 -9.69 4.75
C GLN A 341 28.44 -10.16 4.09
N ALA A 342 27.54 -9.24 3.72
CA ALA A 342 26.29 -9.58 3.07
C ALA A 342 26.50 -10.19 1.68
N LEU A 343 27.44 -9.65 0.89
CA LEU A 343 27.78 -10.20 -0.44
C LEU A 343 28.43 -11.59 -0.33
N LEU A 344 29.36 -11.80 0.59
CA LEU A 344 29.96 -13.12 0.80
C LEU A 344 28.91 -14.13 1.28
N SER A 345 28.01 -13.70 2.16
CA SER A 345 26.91 -14.54 2.64
C SER A 345 25.90 -14.86 1.55
N SER A 346 25.67 -13.96 0.58
CA SER A 346 24.79 -14.23 -0.56
C SER A 346 25.36 -15.30 -1.49
N ILE A 347 26.69 -15.29 -1.70
CA ILE A 347 27.39 -16.32 -2.46
C ILE A 347 27.29 -17.67 -1.74
N LEU A 348 27.53 -17.70 -0.42
CA LEU A 348 27.37 -18.92 0.38
C LEU A 348 25.94 -19.44 0.37
N LEU A 349 24.95 -18.57 0.49
CA LEU A 349 23.54 -18.93 0.47
C LEU A 349 23.16 -19.59 -0.87
N LYS A 350 23.60 -19.01 -2.00
CA LYS A 350 23.33 -19.55 -3.34
C LYS A 350 24.07 -20.87 -3.61
N ARG A 351 25.26 -21.08 -3.02
CA ARG A 351 26.09 -22.27 -3.26
C ARG A 351 25.79 -23.44 -2.31
N GLU A 352 25.74 -23.17 -1.01
CA GLU A 352 25.67 -24.20 0.04
C GLU A 352 24.29 -24.28 0.71
N GLY A 353 23.44 -23.27 0.50
CA GLY A 353 22.11 -23.18 1.11
C GLY A 353 22.09 -22.52 2.51
N PRO A 354 20.88 -22.30 3.07
CA PRO A 354 20.69 -21.52 4.29
C PRO A 354 21.20 -22.19 5.57
N ASN A 355 21.22 -23.53 5.60
CA ASN A 355 21.58 -24.33 6.77
C ASN A 355 23.07 -24.65 6.85
N PHE A 356 23.88 -24.17 5.90
CA PHE A 356 25.32 -24.38 5.92
C PHE A 356 25.94 -23.71 7.16
N ILE A 357 26.78 -24.45 7.89
CA ILE A 357 27.30 -24.03 9.19
C ILE A 357 28.57 -23.20 8.97
N THR A 358 28.55 -21.97 9.47
CA THR A 358 29.71 -21.08 9.61
C THR A 358 30.23 -21.12 11.05
N LYS A 359 31.36 -20.43 11.32
CA LYS A 359 31.94 -20.33 12.68
C LYS A 359 30.96 -19.76 13.72
N GLU A 360 30.01 -18.93 13.28
CA GLU A 360 29.10 -18.18 14.15
C GLU A 360 27.62 -18.59 13.95
N GLY A 361 27.38 -19.85 13.59
CA GLY A 361 26.05 -20.40 13.31
C GLY A 361 25.80 -20.63 11.82
N THR A 362 24.55 -20.91 11.44
CA THR A 362 24.16 -21.14 10.03
C THR A 362 24.31 -19.88 9.18
N VAL A 363 24.39 -20.02 7.85
CA VAL A 363 24.38 -18.89 6.90
C VAL A 363 23.14 -18.01 7.12
N ALA A 364 21.96 -18.62 7.32
CA ALA A 364 20.74 -17.87 7.61
C ALA A 364 20.84 -17.04 8.90
N GLU A 365 21.37 -17.61 9.99
CA GLU A 365 21.60 -16.90 11.24
C GLU A 365 22.64 -15.78 11.09
N HIS A 366 23.67 -16.00 10.27
CA HIS A 366 24.68 -14.99 9.97
C HIS A 366 24.05 -13.80 9.21
N ILE A 367 23.23 -14.05 8.19
CA ILE A 367 22.51 -13.01 7.45
C ILE A 367 21.50 -12.29 8.35
N GLU A 368 20.79 -12.98 9.24
CA GLU A 368 19.89 -12.37 10.23
C GLU A 368 20.66 -11.44 11.20
N ARG A 369 21.89 -11.79 11.59
CA ARG A 369 22.76 -10.91 12.38
C ARG A 369 23.22 -9.69 11.59
N ILE A 370 23.59 -9.86 10.31
CA ILE A 370 23.91 -8.74 9.42
C ILE A 370 22.71 -7.81 9.29
N TYR A 371 21.52 -8.36 9.03
CA TYR A 371 20.25 -7.63 8.93
C TYR A 371 20.03 -6.74 10.17
N ARG A 372 20.09 -7.30 11.39
CA ARG A 372 19.90 -6.52 12.63
C ARG A 372 20.97 -5.44 12.81
N ARG A 373 22.24 -5.76 12.56
CA ARG A 373 23.36 -4.82 12.71
C ARG A 373 23.28 -3.68 11.69
N ALA A 374 23.02 -4.00 10.42
CA ALA A 374 22.86 -3.03 9.33
C ALA A 374 21.71 -2.07 9.62
N GLY A 375 20.60 -2.60 10.11
CA GLY A 375 19.45 -1.83 10.56
C GLY A 375 19.78 -0.82 11.68
N SER A 376 20.43 -1.30 12.76
CA SER A 376 20.85 -0.44 13.88
C SER A 376 21.86 0.66 13.47
N LYS A 377 22.66 0.39 12.43
CA LYS A 377 23.61 1.35 11.84
C LYS A 377 23.01 2.19 10.71
N LYS A 378 21.73 1.98 10.36
CA LYS A 378 21.01 2.69 9.29
C LYS A 378 21.67 2.51 7.90
N LEU A 379 22.27 1.35 7.66
CA LEU A 379 22.83 0.96 6.37
C LEU A 379 21.73 0.37 5.47
N TRP A 380 20.88 1.24 4.91
CA TRP A 380 19.62 0.85 4.27
C TRP A 380 19.78 -0.09 3.07
N SER A 381 20.82 0.10 2.26
CA SER A 381 21.12 -0.79 1.14
C SER A 381 21.45 -2.21 1.61
N VAL A 382 22.27 -2.33 2.66
CA VAL A 382 22.67 -3.62 3.23
C VAL A 382 21.49 -4.29 3.94
N VAL A 383 20.65 -3.53 4.65
CA VAL A 383 19.48 -4.08 5.34
C VAL A 383 18.44 -4.59 4.34
N ARG A 384 18.21 -3.88 3.23
CA ARG A 384 17.36 -4.31 2.10
C ARG A 384 17.90 -5.59 1.48
N PHE A 385 19.20 -5.64 1.23
CA PHE A 385 19.83 -6.82 0.64
C PHE A 385 19.69 -8.04 1.56
N ALA A 386 20.03 -7.90 2.85
CA ALA A 386 19.89 -8.98 3.82
C ALA A 386 18.42 -9.42 4.00
N ALA A 387 17.46 -8.49 4.03
CA ALA A 387 16.03 -8.81 4.08
C ALA A 387 15.57 -9.60 2.85
N SER A 388 16.11 -9.28 1.67
CA SER A 388 15.83 -10.00 0.43
C SER A 388 16.34 -11.44 0.49
N LEU A 389 17.60 -11.63 0.90
CA LEU A 389 18.22 -12.96 1.03
C LEU A 389 17.47 -13.87 2.02
N LEU A 390 16.90 -13.28 3.08
CA LEU A 390 16.10 -14.01 4.07
C LEU A 390 14.65 -14.25 3.64
N GLY A 391 14.21 -13.69 2.50
CA GLY A 391 12.83 -13.80 2.06
C GLY A 391 11.82 -13.18 3.04
N LYS A 392 12.18 -12.07 3.71
CA LYS A 392 11.31 -11.41 4.70
C LYS A 392 10.10 -10.76 4.02
N LEU A 393 8.93 -10.99 4.59
CA LEU A 393 7.67 -10.38 4.17
C LEU A 393 7.14 -9.51 5.32
N VAL A 394 6.68 -8.30 4.99
CA VAL A 394 6.07 -7.40 5.98
C VAL A 394 4.58 -7.71 6.19
N ASP A 395 4.15 -7.79 7.46
CA ASP A 395 2.77 -8.15 7.83
C ASP A 395 1.70 -7.19 7.27
N SER A 396 2.03 -5.90 7.13
CA SER A 396 1.11 -4.86 6.68
C SER A 396 0.88 -4.81 5.16
N LEU A 397 1.52 -5.70 4.39
CA LEU A 397 1.47 -5.68 2.94
C LEU A 397 0.09 -6.01 2.37
N ALA A 398 -0.54 -7.09 2.83
CA ALA A 398 -1.87 -7.49 2.37
C ALA A 398 -2.95 -6.44 2.71
N PRO A 399 -2.99 -5.85 3.93
CA PRO A 399 -3.84 -4.70 4.21
C PRO A 399 -3.58 -3.50 3.29
N SER A 400 -2.31 -3.19 3.00
CA SER A 400 -1.95 -2.05 2.14
C SER A 400 -2.42 -2.23 0.70
N ILE A 401 -2.28 -3.44 0.15
CA ILE A 401 -2.84 -3.80 -1.17
C ILE A 401 -4.37 -3.66 -1.13
N THR A 402 -5.02 -4.15 -0.08
CA THR A 402 -6.47 -4.06 0.07
C THR A 402 -6.96 -2.61 0.06
N ASN A 403 -6.23 -1.69 0.72
CA ASN A 403 -6.55 -0.27 0.69
C ASN A 403 -6.56 0.32 -0.74
N VAL A 404 -5.65 -0.14 -1.61
CA VAL A 404 -5.63 0.28 -3.02
C VAL A 404 -6.83 -0.28 -3.78
N LEU A 405 -7.11 -1.58 -3.60
CA LEU A 405 -8.22 -2.27 -4.28
C LEU A 405 -9.59 -1.67 -3.93
N VAL A 406 -9.80 -1.32 -2.65
CA VAL A 406 -11.04 -0.69 -2.17
C VAL A 406 -11.29 0.68 -2.81
N GLN A 407 -10.23 1.36 -3.26
CA GLN A 407 -10.32 2.63 -3.99
C GLN A 407 -10.56 2.43 -5.51
N GLY A 408 -10.92 1.21 -5.93
CA GLY A 408 -11.24 0.88 -7.32
C GLY A 408 -10.02 0.88 -8.24
N LYS A 409 -8.82 0.69 -7.70
CA LYS A 409 -7.55 0.65 -8.46
C LYS A 409 -6.92 -0.73 -8.39
N GLN A 410 -6.06 -1.04 -9.36
CA GLN A 410 -5.24 -2.27 -9.35
C GLN A 410 -3.80 -1.94 -8.95
N VAL A 411 -3.08 -2.93 -8.42
CA VAL A 411 -1.63 -2.84 -8.14
C VAL A 411 -0.91 -3.86 -9.00
N THR A 412 0.26 -3.52 -9.54
CA THR A 412 1.15 -4.52 -10.17
C THR A 412 2.49 -4.61 -9.48
N LEU A 413 3.02 -5.83 -9.43
CA LEU A 413 4.34 -6.15 -8.88
C LEU A 413 5.21 -6.81 -9.95
N GLY A 414 6.41 -6.30 -10.13
CA GLY A 414 7.36 -6.77 -11.16
C GLY A 414 8.45 -5.75 -11.41
N ALA A 415 9.58 -6.20 -11.92
CA ALA A 415 10.69 -5.30 -12.28
C ALA A 415 10.34 -4.46 -13.53
N PHE A 416 10.89 -3.24 -13.60
CA PHE A 416 10.70 -2.38 -14.77
C PHE A 416 11.14 -3.05 -16.08
N GLY A 417 10.30 -2.97 -17.11
CA GLY A 417 10.56 -3.57 -18.43
C GLY A 417 10.48 -5.10 -18.46
N GLN A 418 9.97 -5.73 -17.39
CA GLN A 418 9.75 -7.18 -17.30
C GLN A 418 8.26 -7.50 -17.15
N GLU A 419 7.91 -8.78 -17.13
CA GLU A 419 6.55 -9.22 -16.86
C GLU A 419 6.12 -8.84 -15.45
N GLU A 420 4.91 -8.27 -15.32
CA GLU A 420 4.32 -7.82 -14.07
C GLU A 420 3.09 -8.66 -13.72
N GLU A 421 2.94 -8.97 -12.44
CA GLU A 421 1.74 -9.63 -11.93
C GLU A 421 0.70 -8.57 -11.54
N VAL A 422 -0.52 -8.69 -12.08
CA VAL A 422 -1.63 -7.79 -11.76
C VAL A 422 -2.41 -8.32 -10.57
N ILE A 423 -2.48 -7.53 -9.49
CA ILE A 423 -3.28 -7.82 -8.31
C ILE A 423 -4.57 -7.00 -8.40
N SER A 424 -5.67 -7.70 -8.69
CA SER A 424 -7.02 -7.14 -8.80
C SER A 424 -7.97 -7.56 -7.67
N ASN A 425 -7.54 -8.52 -6.84
CA ASN A 425 -8.29 -9.02 -5.69
C ASN A 425 -7.36 -9.24 -4.48
N PRO A 426 -7.88 -9.23 -3.24
CA PRO A 426 -7.06 -9.51 -2.06
C PRO A 426 -6.41 -10.90 -2.15
N LEU A 427 -5.12 -10.97 -1.83
CA LEU A 427 -4.32 -12.20 -1.87
C LEU A 427 -3.83 -12.57 -0.48
N SER A 428 -3.55 -13.85 -0.27
CA SER A 428 -2.93 -14.32 0.97
C SER A 428 -1.44 -13.92 1.04
N PRO A 429 -0.87 -13.70 2.24
CA PRO A 429 0.54 -13.32 2.39
C PRO A 429 1.53 -14.25 1.69
N GLY A 430 1.27 -15.56 1.69
CA GLY A 430 2.13 -16.55 1.00
C GLY A 430 2.15 -16.39 -0.52
N VAL A 431 1.01 -16.06 -1.13
CA VAL A 431 0.91 -15.77 -2.56
C VAL A 431 1.64 -14.47 -2.89
N ILE A 432 1.47 -13.42 -2.08
CA ILE A 432 2.16 -12.14 -2.29
C ILE A 432 3.68 -12.32 -2.19
N LYS A 433 4.15 -13.10 -1.19
CA LYS A 433 5.58 -13.44 -1.05
C LYS A 433 6.12 -14.12 -2.31
N LYS A 434 5.38 -15.09 -2.86
CA LYS A 434 5.76 -15.78 -4.09
C LYS A 434 5.92 -14.79 -5.25
N ILE A 435 4.92 -13.94 -5.49
CA ILE A 435 4.96 -12.92 -6.55
C ILE A 435 6.19 -12.01 -6.41
N ILE A 436 6.45 -11.50 -5.21
CA ILE A 436 7.54 -10.55 -4.96
C ILE A 436 8.91 -11.16 -5.27
N TYR A 437 9.17 -12.37 -4.77
CA TYR A 437 10.48 -12.98 -4.93
C TYR A 437 10.67 -13.69 -6.28
N GLU A 438 9.59 -13.98 -7.01
CA GLU A 438 9.68 -14.52 -8.39
C GLU A 438 9.74 -13.43 -9.46
N LYS A 439 8.97 -12.34 -9.33
CA LYS A 439 8.82 -11.30 -10.37
C LYS A 439 9.67 -10.05 -10.13
N CYS A 440 9.96 -9.67 -8.88
CA CYS A 440 10.68 -8.43 -8.57
C CYS A 440 12.19 -8.63 -8.40
N HIS A 441 12.67 -9.87 -8.24
CA HIS A 441 14.07 -10.20 -7.91
C HIS A 441 14.99 -10.36 -9.14
N LEU A 442 14.53 -10.02 -10.34
CA LEU A 442 15.19 -10.43 -11.60
C LEU A 442 16.52 -9.71 -11.89
N GLN A 443 16.65 -8.44 -11.50
CA GLN A 443 17.86 -7.63 -11.78
C GLN A 443 18.66 -7.31 -10.51
N ASP A 444 17.97 -6.83 -9.48
CA ASP A 444 18.58 -6.45 -8.20
C ASP A 444 17.75 -7.07 -7.07
N GLU A 445 18.40 -7.85 -6.21
CA GLU A 445 17.72 -8.53 -5.11
C GLU A 445 17.03 -7.54 -4.16
N ARG A 446 17.55 -6.31 -4.03
CA ARG A 446 16.99 -5.27 -3.14
C ARG A 446 15.64 -4.74 -3.64
N GLU A 447 15.34 -4.89 -4.93
CA GLU A 447 14.11 -4.36 -5.52
C GLU A 447 12.86 -5.00 -4.94
N ALA A 448 12.88 -6.32 -4.69
CA ALA A 448 11.81 -7.04 -4.00
C ALA A 448 11.44 -6.41 -2.64
N VAL A 449 12.40 -5.84 -1.93
CA VAL A 449 12.19 -5.21 -0.62
C VAL A 449 11.69 -3.76 -0.77
N VAL A 450 12.24 -3.00 -1.73
CA VAL A 450 11.75 -1.64 -2.04
C VAL A 450 10.31 -1.67 -2.55
N GLN A 451 9.92 -2.66 -3.35
CA GLN A 451 8.52 -2.79 -3.79
C GLN A 451 7.58 -3.02 -2.60
N GLN A 452 7.98 -3.78 -1.57
CA GLN A 452 7.20 -3.90 -0.33
C GLN A 452 7.06 -2.56 0.40
N GLU A 453 8.14 -1.80 0.54
CA GLU A 453 8.09 -0.44 1.14
C GLU A 453 7.10 0.45 0.37
N LEU A 454 7.20 0.47 -0.96
CA LEU A 454 6.36 1.30 -1.81
C LEU A 454 4.89 0.89 -1.76
N VAL A 455 4.57 -0.40 -1.71
CA VAL A 455 3.17 -0.85 -1.55
C VAL A 455 2.60 -0.37 -0.21
N ILE A 456 3.39 -0.43 0.88
CA ILE A 456 2.96 0.11 2.18
C ILE A 456 2.72 1.62 2.07
N HIS A 457 3.67 2.36 1.48
CA HIS A 457 3.53 3.79 1.33
C HIS A 457 2.35 4.17 0.44
N VAL A 458 2.17 3.53 -0.71
CA VAL A 458 1.01 3.73 -1.60
C VAL A 458 -0.29 3.43 -0.86
N GLY A 459 -0.38 2.30 -0.16
CA GLY A 459 -1.57 1.93 0.62
C GLY A 459 -1.89 2.93 1.72
N TRP A 460 -0.88 3.56 2.32
CA TRP A 460 -1.06 4.65 3.27
C TRP A 460 -1.47 5.96 2.59
N ILE A 461 -0.77 6.40 1.54
CA ILE A 461 -1.05 7.66 0.85
C ILE A 461 -2.45 7.64 0.23
N ILE A 462 -2.84 6.56 -0.44
CA ILE A 462 -4.16 6.49 -1.09
C ILE A 462 -5.32 6.54 -0.09
N SER A 463 -5.10 6.07 1.13
CA SER A 463 -6.11 6.10 2.18
C SER A 463 -6.27 7.49 2.80
N ASN A 464 -5.22 8.32 2.78
CA ASN A 464 -5.19 9.64 3.39
C ASN A 464 -5.38 10.78 2.37
N SER A 465 -4.93 10.58 1.13
CA SER A 465 -4.88 11.55 0.04
C SER A 465 -5.16 10.86 -1.31
N PRO A 466 -6.39 10.32 -1.52
CA PRO A 466 -6.75 9.59 -2.74
C PRO A 466 -6.63 10.42 -4.01
N GLU A 467 -6.74 11.75 -3.91
CA GLU A 467 -6.63 12.71 -5.02
C GLU A 467 -5.27 12.65 -5.73
N LEU A 468 -4.20 12.27 -5.03
CA LEU A 468 -2.86 12.14 -5.63
C LEU A 468 -2.79 11.04 -6.69
N PHE A 469 -3.70 10.07 -6.62
CA PHE A 469 -3.83 8.96 -7.56
C PHE A 469 -4.96 9.17 -8.57
N SER A 470 -5.47 10.40 -8.71
CA SER A 470 -6.43 10.74 -9.76
C SER A 470 -5.82 10.49 -11.14
N GLY A 471 -6.62 9.90 -12.03
CA GLY A 471 -6.18 9.51 -13.37
C GLY A 471 -5.27 8.28 -13.41
N MET A 472 -5.08 7.56 -12.30
CA MET A 472 -4.30 6.32 -12.27
C MET A 472 -5.21 5.14 -11.96
N LEU A 473 -5.47 4.27 -12.94
CA LEU A 473 -6.28 3.07 -12.74
C LEU A 473 -5.47 1.88 -12.20
N LYS A 474 -4.26 1.71 -12.73
CA LYS A 474 -3.33 0.64 -12.38
C LYS A 474 -2.05 1.26 -11.82
N ILE A 475 -1.74 0.97 -10.55
CA ILE A 475 -0.55 1.45 -9.86
C ILE A 475 0.58 0.43 -10.05
N ARG A 476 1.50 0.75 -10.96
CA ARG A 476 2.60 -0.15 -11.33
C ARG A 476 3.84 0.14 -10.48
N ILE A 477 4.13 -0.70 -9.48
CA ILE A 477 5.16 -0.41 -8.48
C ILE A 477 6.57 -0.37 -9.10
N GLY A 478 6.88 -1.25 -10.06
CA GLY A 478 8.14 -1.23 -10.80
C GLY A 478 8.36 0.07 -11.60
N TRP A 479 7.29 0.61 -12.19
CA TRP A 479 7.36 1.89 -12.92
C TRP A 479 7.42 3.10 -11.99
N ILE A 480 6.84 3.01 -10.80
CA ILE A 480 7.06 4.01 -9.73
C ILE A 480 8.54 4.06 -9.36
N ILE A 481 9.22 2.91 -9.19
CA ILE A 481 10.67 2.88 -8.94
C ILE A 481 11.42 3.58 -10.08
N HIS A 482 11.03 3.32 -11.33
CA HIS A 482 11.62 3.98 -12.51
C HIS A 482 11.42 5.50 -12.48
N ALA A 483 10.21 5.98 -12.17
CA ALA A 483 9.91 7.41 -11.99
C ALA A 483 10.74 8.04 -10.88
N MET A 484 10.93 7.34 -9.75
CA MET A 484 11.77 7.79 -8.64
C MET A 484 13.24 7.89 -9.05
N LYS A 485 13.76 6.92 -9.82
CA LYS A 485 15.12 6.96 -10.37
C LYS A 485 15.29 8.14 -11.33
N TYR A 486 14.28 8.46 -12.16
CA TYR A 486 14.31 9.67 -13.00
C TYR A 486 14.33 10.95 -12.17
N GLU A 487 13.44 11.07 -11.17
CA GLU A 487 13.39 12.24 -10.30
C GLU A 487 14.72 12.47 -9.57
N LEU A 488 15.40 11.41 -9.14
CA LEU A 488 16.73 11.51 -8.54
C LEU A 488 17.80 11.99 -9.53
N LYS A 489 17.75 11.53 -10.80
CA LYS A 489 18.64 12.05 -11.86
C LYS A 489 18.38 13.52 -12.12
N ILE A 490 17.12 13.93 -12.20
CA ILE A 490 16.73 15.33 -12.41
C ILE A 490 17.25 16.22 -11.27
N ARG A 491 17.13 15.78 -10.02
CA ARG A 491 17.64 16.51 -8.84
C ARG A 491 19.15 16.61 -8.81
N ALA A 492 19.85 15.62 -9.35
CA ALA A 492 21.31 15.58 -9.34
C ALA A 492 21.93 16.48 -10.42
N GLY A 493 21.23 16.69 -11.54
CA GLY A 493 21.77 17.44 -12.68
C GLY A 493 23.03 16.78 -13.22
N ASP A 494 24.16 17.49 -13.18
CA ASP A 494 25.46 16.98 -13.63
C ASP A 494 26.17 16.09 -12.58
N MET A 495 25.66 16.04 -11.35
CA MET A 495 26.21 15.18 -10.29
C MET A 495 25.68 13.75 -10.42
N PRO A 496 26.41 12.74 -9.90
CA PRO A 496 25.89 11.38 -9.84
C PRO A 496 24.62 11.33 -8.98
N ALA A 497 23.56 10.75 -9.52
CA ALA A 497 22.29 10.61 -8.81
C ALA A 497 22.47 9.75 -7.55
N LYS A 498 21.81 10.17 -6.45
CA LYS A 498 21.76 9.37 -5.22
C LYS A 498 21.12 8.01 -5.53
N ASP A 499 21.70 6.92 -5.01
CA ASP A 499 21.13 5.58 -5.17
C ASP A 499 19.85 5.45 -4.32
N LEU A 500 18.73 5.13 -4.98
CA LEU A 500 17.44 4.87 -4.32
C LEU A 500 17.58 3.82 -3.21
N TYR A 501 18.36 2.76 -3.45
CA TYR A 501 18.52 1.67 -2.48
C TYR A 501 19.32 2.07 -1.24
N GLN A 502 19.99 3.23 -1.24
CA GLN A 502 20.69 3.78 -0.08
C GLN A 502 19.84 4.76 0.73
N MET A 503 18.72 5.24 0.18
CA MET A 503 17.83 6.20 0.85
C MET A 503 17.12 5.55 2.04
N SER A 504 16.88 6.30 3.12
CA SER A 504 16.09 5.77 4.24
C SER A 504 14.62 5.56 3.84
N PRO A 505 13.87 4.68 4.52
CA PRO A 505 12.44 4.49 4.26
C PRO A 505 11.63 5.79 4.24
N SER A 506 11.91 6.75 5.12
CA SER A 506 11.23 8.06 5.10
C SER A 506 11.63 8.94 3.91
N GLU A 507 12.88 8.87 3.45
CA GLU A 507 13.32 9.54 2.22
C GLU A 507 12.66 8.93 0.98
N VAL A 508 12.49 7.59 0.94
CA VAL A 508 11.76 6.88 -0.13
C VAL A 508 10.30 7.30 -0.13
N LYS A 509 9.63 7.32 1.03
CA LYS A 509 8.26 7.83 1.18
C LYS A 509 8.13 9.26 0.66
N GLN A 510 9.09 10.14 0.99
CA GLN A 510 9.02 11.53 0.55
C GLN A 510 9.24 11.67 -0.96
N LEU A 511 10.20 10.93 -1.52
CA LEU A 511 10.41 10.91 -2.96
C LEU A 511 9.17 10.40 -3.71
N LEU A 512 8.46 9.41 -3.16
CA LEU A 512 7.18 8.93 -3.70
C LEU A 512 6.12 10.06 -3.69
N LEU A 513 6.00 10.80 -2.59
CA LEU A 513 5.08 11.95 -2.52
C LEU A 513 5.44 13.02 -3.55
N ASP A 514 6.73 13.32 -3.74
CA ASP A 514 7.21 14.32 -4.69
C ASP A 514 6.88 13.99 -6.15
N ILE A 515 6.92 12.70 -6.53
CA ILE A 515 6.55 12.27 -7.89
C ILE A 515 5.04 12.16 -8.07
N LEU A 516 4.28 11.88 -7.02
CA LEU A 516 2.81 11.81 -7.07
C LEU A 516 2.15 13.19 -7.15
N GLN A 517 2.85 14.26 -6.78
CA GLN A 517 2.34 15.63 -6.86
C GLN A 517 2.24 16.10 -8.32
N PRO A 518 1.04 16.46 -8.82
CA PRO A 518 0.80 16.74 -10.24
C PRO A 518 1.41 18.06 -10.76
N GLN A 519 1.89 18.95 -9.90
CA GLN A 519 2.32 20.30 -10.28
C GLN A 519 3.57 20.76 -9.51
N GLN A 520 4.74 20.28 -9.92
CA GLN A 520 5.99 20.97 -9.54
C GLN A 520 6.23 22.13 -10.51
N GLN A 521 6.01 23.36 -10.04
CA GLN A 521 6.35 24.57 -10.79
C GLN A 521 7.85 24.53 -11.18
N GLY A 522 8.16 24.85 -12.44
CA GLY A 522 9.55 24.87 -12.93
C GLY A 522 10.10 23.59 -13.58
N ARG A 523 9.36 22.46 -13.58
CA ARG A 523 9.78 21.26 -14.34
C ARG A 523 9.61 21.46 -15.86
N SER A 524 10.59 20.98 -16.63
CA SER A 524 10.51 20.86 -18.10
C SER A 524 9.39 19.89 -18.52
N TRP A 525 8.90 20.02 -19.75
CA TRP A 525 7.81 19.16 -20.23
C TRP A 525 8.24 17.72 -20.44
N LEU A 526 9.49 17.50 -20.86
CA LEU A 526 10.04 16.15 -20.98
C LEU A 526 9.97 15.41 -19.64
N HIS A 527 10.44 16.04 -18.55
CA HIS A 527 10.44 15.43 -17.24
C HIS A 527 9.02 15.16 -16.71
N ARG A 528 8.06 16.06 -16.98
CA ARG A 528 6.65 15.85 -16.63
C ARG A 528 6.09 14.61 -17.34
N ARG A 529 6.30 14.53 -18.66
CA ARG A 529 5.85 13.39 -19.47
C ARG A 529 6.50 12.08 -19.03
N GLN A 530 7.79 12.10 -18.68
CA GLN A 530 8.50 10.92 -18.15
C GLN A 530 7.90 10.42 -16.84
N ILE A 531 7.60 11.32 -15.90
CA ILE A 531 7.01 10.95 -14.60
C ILE A 531 5.57 10.49 -14.79
N ASP A 532 4.70 11.30 -15.42
CA ASP A 532 3.28 10.95 -15.57
C ASP A 532 3.07 9.72 -16.45
N GLY A 533 3.92 9.53 -17.47
CA GLY A 533 3.96 8.31 -18.28
C GLY A 533 4.28 7.08 -17.45
N SER A 534 5.26 7.18 -16.55
CA SER A 534 5.65 6.08 -15.66
C SER A 534 4.58 5.79 -14.61
N LEU A 535 3.80 6.78 -14.20
CA LEU A 535 2.70 6.63 -13.25
C LEU A 535 1.41 6.12 -13.90
N ASN A 536 1.36 5.94 -15.22
CA ASN A 536 0.12 5.73 -15.99
C ASN A 536 -0.94 6.79 -15.69
N ARG A 537 -0.54 8.05 -15.46
CA ARG A 537 -1.48 9.12 -15.13
C ARG A 537 -2.16 9.63 -16.40
N THR A 538 -3.49 9.67 -16.39
CA THR A 538 -4.30 10.22 -17.49
C THR A 538 -5.12 11.43 -17.03
N PRO A 539 -5.53 12.32 -17.96
CA PRO A 539 -6.47 13.39 -17.65
C PRO A 539 -7.85 12.88 -17.18
N ALA A 540 -8.63 13.78 -16.57
CA ALA A 540 -10.00 13.47 -16.15
C ALA A 540 -10.90 13.16 -17.37
N GLY A 541 -11.74 12.12 -17.24
CA GLY A 541 -12.62 11.66 -18.33
C GLY A 541 -11.88 11.03 -19.51
N PHE A 542 -10.59 10.67 -19.35
CA PHE A 542 -9.79 10.09 -20.44
C PHE A 542 -10.44 8.85 -21.05
N TYR A 543 -10.85 7.87 -20.24
CA TYR A 543 -11.45 6.63 -20.77
C TYR A 543 -12.78 6.91 -21.48
N ASP A 544 -13.66 7.73 -20.91
CA ASP A 544 -14.92 8.14 -21.56
C ASP A 544 -14.68 8.77 -22.94
N ARG A 545 -13.61 9.58 -23.07
CA ARG A 545 -13.21 10.18 -24.34
C ARG A 545 -12.68 9.14 -25.33
N VAL A 546 -11.91 8.15 -24.87
CA VAL A 546 -11.47 7.05 -25.73
C VAL A 546 -12.65 6.24 -26.25
N TRP A 547 -13.70 6.05 -25.45
CA TRP A 547 -14.95 5.45 -25.90
C TRP A 547 -15.58 6.25 -27.05
N GLN A 548 -15.73 7.57 -26.88
CA GLN A 548 -16.28 8.46 -27.91
C GLN A 548 -15.46 8.45 -29.20
N ILE A 549 -14.13 8.35 -29.10
CA ILE A 549 -13.27 8.16 -30.27
C ILE A 549 -13.58 6.84 -30.95
N LEU A 550 -13.73 5.77 -30.19
CA LEU A 550 -14.01 4.43 -30.71
C LEU A 550 -15.37 4.37 -31.44
N GLU A 551 -16.39 5.10 -30.95
CA GLU A 551 -17.68 5.25 -31.65
C GLU A 551 -17.54 5.86 -33.06
N ARG A 552 -16.47 6.63 -33.30
CA ARG A 552 -16.19 7.32 -34.56
C ARG A 552 -14.97 6.79 -35.31
N THR A 553 -14.49 5.61 -34.94
CA THR A 553 -13.32 5.00 -35.57
C THR A 553 -13.66 3.59 -36.03
N PRO A 554 -14.15 3.43 -37.27
CA PRO A 554 -14.36 2.13 -37.88
C PRO A 554 -13.11 1.26 -37.73
N ASN A 555 -13.31 -0.03 -37.41
CA ASN A 555 -12.24 -0.99 -37.15
C ASN A 555 -11.34 -0.70 -35.92
N GLY A 556 -11.40 0.46 -35.26
CA GLY A 556 -10.76 0.71 -33.97
C GLY A 556 -9.39 1.38 -34.01
N LEU A 557 -8.62 1.25 -32.93
CA LEU A 557 -7.36 1.96 -32.70
C LEU A 557 -6.18 0.98 -32.60
N ILE A 558 -5.00 1.39 -33.08
CA ILE A 558 -3.76 0.63 -32.90
C ILE A 558 -2.63 1.55 -32.41
N VAL A 559 -1.85 1.06 -31.45
CA VAL A 559 -0.63 1.71 -30.94
C VAL A 559 0.37 0.66 -30.45
N ALA A 560 1.65 0.84 -30.73
CA ALA A 560 2.73 -0.09 -30.36
C ALA A 560 2.39 -1.56 -30.72
N GLY A 561 1.72 -1.77 -31.86
CA GLY A 561 1.26 -3.08 -32.31
C GLY A 561 0.07 -3.70 -31.54
N LYS A 562 -0.45 -3.03 -30.51
CA LYS A 562 -1.66 -3.43 -29.77
C LYS A 562 -2.91 -2.82 -30.37
N PHE A 563 -3.91 -3.67 -30.59
CA PHE A 563 -5.14 -3.31 -31.27
C PHE A 563 -6.32 -3.27 -30.30
N LEU A 564 -7.00 -2.12 -30.25
CA LEU A 564 -8.29 -1.93 -29.60
C LEU A 564 -9.38 -1.93 -30.67
N PRO A 565 -10.10 -3.05 -30.89
CA PRO A 565 -11.14 -3.11 -31.91
C PRO A 565 -12.35 -2.26 -31.52
N GLN A 566 -13.03 -1.69 -32.52
CA GLN A 566 -14.33 -1.03 -32.30
C GLN A 566 -15.42 -2.05 -31.93
N GLN A 567 -15.51 -3.14 -32.68
CA GLN A 567 -16.41 -4.26 -32.42
C GLN A 567 -15.58 -5.53 -32.12
N PRO A 568 -15.95 -6.32 -31.10
CA PRO A 568 -17.19 -6.25 -30.35
C PRO A 568 -17.13 -5.32 -29.12
N THR A 569 -16.07 -4.54 -28.92
CA THR A 569 -15.90 -3.68 -27.72
C THR A 569 -17.13 -2.81 -27.41
N LEU A 570 -17.69 -2.12 -28.40
CA LEU A 570 -18.86 -1.27 -28.21
C LEU A 570 -20.18 -2.05 -28.02
N SER A 571 -20.25 -3.32 -28.44
CA SER A 571 -21.43 -4.17 -28.26
C SER A 571 -21.39 -4.99 -26.98
N ASP A 572 -20.19 -5.37 -26.52
CA ASP A 572 -19.97 -6.24 -25.35
C ASP A 572 -19.77 -5.45 -24.04
N MET A 573 -19.42 -4.17 -24.11
CA MET A 573 -19.06 -3.34 -22.94
C MET A 573 -19.88 -2.06 -22.88
N THR A 574 -19.71 -1.27 -21.82
CA THR A 574 -20.27 0.08 -21.71
C THR A 574 -19.20 1.12 -21.34
N MET A 575 -19.43 2.39 -21.72
CA MET A 575 -18.50 3.51 -21.52
C MET A 575 -17.96 3.64 -20.08
N TYR A 576 -18.82 3.41 -19.08
CA TYR A 576 -18.50 3.65 -17.67
C TYR A 576 -17.98 2.41 -16.93
N GLU A 577 -17.81 1.29 -17.63
CA GLU A 577 -17.34 0.06 -17.02
C GLU A 577 -15.81 0.02 -16.84
N MET A 578 -15.39 -0.58 -15.73
CA MET A 578 -13.98 -0.81 -15.43
C MET A 578 -13.29 -1.67 -16.51
N ASN A 579 -14.01 -2.63 -17.09
CA ASN A 579 -13.46 -3.54 -18.10
C ASN A 579 -12.97 -2.80 -19.35
N PHE A 580 -13.73 -1.79 -19.81
CA PHE A 580 -13.33 -0.97 -20.94
C PHE A 580 -12.08 -0.14 -20.59
N SER A 581 -12.08 0.51 -19.43
CA SER A 581 -10.90 1.27 -18.97
C SER A 581 -9.65 0.40 -18.87
N LEU A 582 -9.77 -0.85 -18.41
CA LEU A 582 -8.68 -1.82 -18.36
C LEU A 582 -8.21 -2.27 -19.74
N LEU A 583 -9.12 -2.40 -20.71
CA LEU A 583 -8.79 -2.74 -22.09
C LEU A 583 -7.99 -1.61 -22.77
N VAL A 584 -8.37 -0.34 -22.52
CA VAL A 584 -7.59 0.83 -22.96
C VAL A 584 -6.21 0.84 -22.31
N GLU A 585 -6.10 0.51 -21.01
CA GLU A 585 -4.81 0.38 -20.34
C GLU A 585 -3.92 -0.73 -20.95
N ASP A 586 -4.49 -1.89 -21.33
CA ASP A 586 -3.73 -2.96 -22.00
C ASP A 586 -3.21 -2.53 -23.36
N MET A 587 -4.02 -1.78 -24.13
CA MET A 587 -3.60 -1.22 -25.41
C MET A 587 -2.40 -0.29 -25.25
N LEU A 588 -2.37 0.55 -24.21
CA LEU A 588 -1.26 1.46 -23.92
C LEU A 588 -0.07 0.79 -23.20
N GLN A 589 -0.23 -0.44 -22.69
CA GLN A 589 0.76 -1.09 -21.81
C GLN A 589 2.08 -1.39 -22.51
N ASN A 590 2.05 -1.66 -23.82
CA ASN A 590 3.21 -2.01 -24.64
C ASN A 590 4.09 -0.81 -25.02
N ILE A 591 3.74 0.40 -24.59
CA ILE A 591 4.56 1.58 -24.84
C ILE A 591 5.70 1.62 -23.82
N ASP A 592 6.92 1.32 -24.29
CA ASP A 592 8.12 1.24 -23.44
C ASP A 592 8.61 2.60 -22.92
N GLN A 593 8.41 3.66 -23.71
CA GLN A 593 8.87 5.02 -23.39
C GLN A 593 7.78 5.81 -22.64
N PRO A 594 7.98 6.19 -21.37
CA PRO A 594 7.01 6.95 -20.59
C PRO A 594 6.56 8.26 -21.27
N GLU A 595 7.50 9.01 -21.83
CA GLU A 595 7.24 10.28 -22.50
C GLU A 595 6.39 10.10 -23.76
N TYR A 596 6.64 9.05 -24.54
CA TYR A 596 5.85 8.71 -25.72
C TYR A 596 4.43 8.28 -25.33
N ARG A 597 4.28 7.51 -24.25
CA ARG A 597 2.97 7.16 -23.70
C ARG A 597 2.13 8.41 -23.40
N GLN A 598 2.75 9.45 -22.85
CA GLN A 598 2.04 10.72 -22.61
C GLN A 598 1.69 11.46 -23.90
N ILE A 599 2.54 11.41 -24.94
CA ILE A 599 2.17 11.96 -26.26
C ILE A 599 0.95 11.23 -26.84
N ILE A 600 0.86 9.90 -26.70
CA ILE A 600 -0.32 9.13 -27.14
C ILE A 600 -1.57 9.52 -26.34
N VAL A 601 -1.44 9.70 -25.02
CA VAL A 601 -2.55 10.19 -24.18
C VAL A 601 -2.99 11.59 -24.63
N GLU A 602 -2.06 12.50 -24.86
CA GLU A 602 -2.34 13.85 -25.39
C GLU A 602 -3.01 13.79 -26.77
N LEU A 603 -2.55 12.91 -27.67
CA LEU A 603 -3.13 12.71 -29.00
C LEU A 603 -4.58 12.25 -28.90
N LEU A 604 -4.88 11.24 -28.08
CA LEU A 604 -6.25 10.77 -27.87
C LEU A 604 -7.15 11.90 -27.35
N MET A 605 -6.64 12.73 -26.45
CA MET A 605 -7.38 13.91 -25.96
C MET A 605 -7.63 14.93 -27.07
N VAL A 606 -6.66 15.15 -27.97
CA VAL A 606 -6.81 16.03 -29.14
C VAL A 606 -7.86 15.47 -30.12
N ILE A 607 -7.79 14.17 -30.45
CA ILE A 607 -8.76 13.51 -31.33
C ILE A 607 -10.17 13.65 -30.76
N SER A 608 -10.36 13.35 -29.46
CA SER A 608 -11.65 13.49 -28.79
C SER A 608 -12.21 14.92 -28.91
N VAL A 609 -11.39 15.95 -28.68
CA VAL A 609 -11.84 17.35 -28.79
C VAL A 609 -12.20 17.73 -30.23
N ILE A 610 -11.47 17.20 -31.23
CA ILE A 610 -11.77 17.45 -32.64
C ILE A 610 -13.10 16.80 -33.03
N LEU A 611 -13.31 15.53 -32.67
CA LEU A 611 -14.55 14.81 -32.99
C LEU A 611 -15.76 15.38 -32.24
N GLU A 612 -15.59 15.78 -30.98
CA GLU A 612 -16.66 16.42 -30.19
C GLU A 612 -17.11 17.75 -30.81
N ARG A 613 -16.18 18.52 -31.39
CA ARG A 613 -16.46 19.80 -32.04
C ARG A 613 -16.98 19.69 -33.46
N ASN A 614 -16.76 18.56 -34.13
CA ASN A 614 -17.17 18.32 -35.51
C ASN A 614 -17.92 16.97 -35.58
N PRO A 615 -19.19 16.93 -35.14
CA PRO A 615 -19.98 15.69 -35.10
C PRO A 615 -20.21 15.04 -36.47
N GLU A 616 -19.95 15.73 -37.55
CA GLU A 616 -20.01 15.24 -38.93
C GLU A 616 -18.78 14.42 -39.34
N LEU A 617 -17.67 14.52 -38.59
CA LEU A 617 -16.43 13.81 -38.93
C LEU A 617 -16.40 12.40 -38.32
N GLU A 618 -15.89 11.46 -39.11
CA GLU A 618 -15.63 10.08 -38.72
C GLU A 618 -14.35 9.61 -39.43
N PHE A 619 -13.56 8.74 -38.80
CA PHE A 619 -12.47 8.07 -39.51
C PHE A 619 -13.03 7.05 -40.51
N GLN A 620 -12.27 6.70 -41.54
CA GLN A 620 -12.74 5.73 -42.55
C GLN A 620 -12.37 4.29 -42.25
N ASP A 621 -11.27 4.10 -41.53
CA ASP A 621 -10.68 2.81 -41.18
C ASP A 621 -9.98 2.95 -39.82
N LYS A 622 -9.33 1.87 -39.36
CA LYS A 622 -8.58 1.85 -38.12
C LYS A 622 -7.51 2.95 -38.11
N VAL A 623 -7.34 3.58 -36.96
CA VAL A 623 -6.36 4.66 -36.79
C VAL A 623 -5.11 4.12 -36.11
N ASP A 624 -3.98 4.30 -36.80
CA ASP A 624 -2.65 4.00 -36.30
C ASP A 624 -2.07 5.22 -35.61
N LEU A 625 -2.13 5.23 -34.27
CA LEU A 625 -1.72 6.37 -33.46
C LEU A 625 -0.22 6.66 -33.60
N ASP A 626 0.60 5.63 -33.85
CA ASP A 626 2.04 5.83 -34.04
C ASP A 626 2.32 6.64 -35.31
N LYS A 627 1.62 6.33 -36.41
CA LYS A 627 1.76 7.09 -37.67
C LYS A 627 1.35 8.55 -37.50
N VAL A 628 0.28 8.81 -36.77
CA VAL A 628 -0.19 10.19 -36.51
C VAL A 628 0.84 10.98 -35.71
N VAL A 629 1.47 10.37 -34.69
CA VAL A 629 2.55 11.03 -33.94
C VAL A 629 3.77 11.27 -34.82
N GLN A 630 4.16 10.32 -35.67
CA GLN A 630 5.29 10.49 -36.60
C GLN A 630 5.06 11.61 -37.61
N GLU A 631 3.84 11.74 -38.15
CA GLU A 631 3.48 12.84 -39.04
C GLU A 631 3.55 14.21 -38.33
N ALA A 632 3.00 14.29 -37.12
CA ALA A 632 3.11 15.49 -36.28
C ALA A 632 4.57 15.86 -35.99
N PHE A 633 5.43 14.86 -35.73
CA PHE A 633 6.85 15.09 -35.51
C PHE A 633 7.60 15.51 -36.78
N HIS A 634 7.28 14.95 -37.93
CA HIS A 634 7.83 15.42 -39.21
C HIS A 634 7.50 16.89 -39.47
N ASP A 635 6.28 17.32 -39.16
CA ASP A 635 5.89 18.72 -39.29
C ASP A 635 6.59 19.62 -38.25
N PHE A 636 6.78 19.12 -37.02
CA PHE A 636 7.62 19.80 -36.02
C PHE A 636 9.06 19.98 -36.51
N GLN A 637 9.66 18.93 -37.10
CA GLN A 637 11.02 18.99 -37.65
C GLN A 637 11.11 20.03 -38.77
N LYS A 638 10.15 20.08 -39.70
CA LYS A 638 10.14 21.09 -40.79
C LYS A 638 10.16 22.52 -40.24
N ASP A 639 9.42 22.79 -39.17
CA ASP A 639 9.34 24.13 -38.55
C ASP A 639 10.59 24.53 -37.76
N HIS A 640 11.43 23.57 -37.36
CA HIS A 640 12.63 23.77 -36.53
C HIS A 640 13.95 23.48 -37.26
N SER A 641 13.89 22.96 -38.49
CA SER A 641 15.05 22.79 -39.36
C SER A 641 15.52 24.14 -39.90
N SER A 642 16.73 24.58 -39.53
CA SER A 642 17.38 25.73 -40.16
C SER A 642 17.68 25.43 -41.64
N PRO A 643 17.60 26.39 -42.58
CA PRO A 643 17.82 26.17 -44.02
C PRO A 643 19.27 25.82 -44.41
N LYS A 644 20.15 25.46 -43.46
CA LYS A 644 21.52 25.01 -43.73
C LYS A 644 21.85 23.74 -42.95
N GLY A 645 21.67 22.59 -43.61
CA GLY A 645 22.50 21.40 -43.42
C GLY A 645 22.51 20.72 -42.05
N ALA A 646 21.40 20.72 -41.31
CA ALA A 646 21.30 19.87 -40.12
C ALA A 646 20.83 18.45 -40.52
N GLU A 647 21.59 17.45 -40.09
CA GLU A 647 21.22 16.02 -40.19
C GLU A 647 19.81 15.80 -39.60
N LYS A 648 19.01 14.91 -40.22
CA LYS A 648 17.71 14.51 -39.67
C LYS A 648 17.92 14.01 -38.24
N GLN A 649 17.49 14.79 -37.26
CA GLN A 649 17.56 14.40 -35.87
C GLN A 649 16.39 13.44 -35.60
N ASP A 650 16.66 12.13 -35.68
CA ASP A 650 15.67 11.07 -35.43
C ASP A 650 15.19 11.01 -33.96
N ASP A 651 15.78 11.84 -33.10
CA ASP A 651 15.48 11.95 -31.68
C ASP A 651 14.31 12.91 -31.42
N MET A 652 13.21 12.38 -30.87
CA MET A 652 12.01 13.13 -30.48
C MET A 652 12.17 13.95 -29.17
N THR A 653 13.33 13.92 -28.51
CA THR A 653 13.56 14.62 -27.23
C THR A 653 13.14 16.09 -27.23
N ALA A 654 13.43 16.83 -28.30
CA ALA A 654 13.02 18.24 -28.43
C ALA A 654 11.49 18.39 -28.55
N PHE A 655 10.83 17.47 -29.25
CA PHE A 655 9.36 17.43 -29.36
C PHE A 655 8.73 17.10 -28.00
N TYR A 656 9.25 16.11 -27.29
CA TYR A 656 8.82 15.76 -25.93
C TYR A 656 9.03 16.88 -24.91
N ASN A 657 10.00 17.77 -25.13
CA ASN A 657 10.22 18.92 -24.26
C ASN A 657 9.38 20.16 -24.63
N THR A 658 8.65 20.10 -25.75
CA THR A 658 7.82 21.21 -26.21
C THR A 658 6.52 21.30 -25.41
N HIS A 659 6.11 22.53 -25.07
CA HIS A 659 4.86 22.82 -24.35
C HIS A 659 3.64 22.27 -25.14
N PRO A 660 2.62 21.69 -24.50
CA PRO A 660 1.47 21.12 -25.21
C PRO A 660 0.63 22.18 -25.92
N THR A 661 0.36 23.30 -25.26
CA THR A 661 -0.43 24.40 -25.83
C THR A 661 0.44 25.49 -26.47
N GLY A 662 -0.15 26.29 -27.37
CA GLY A 662 0.49 27.40 -28.08
C GLY A 662 0.62 27.14 -29.58
N LYS A 663 0.90 28.18 -30.39
CA LYS A 663 0.95 28.07 -31.87
C LYS A 663 1.97 27.07 -32.40
N LYS A 664 3.03 26.80 -31.64
CA LYS A 664 4.06 25.79 -31.92
C LYS A 664 4.12 24.74 -30.81
N GLY A 665 3.00 24.50 -30.13
CA GLY A 665 2.90 23.47 -29.10
C GLY A 665 2.67 22.08 -29.69
N THR A 666 2.96 21.02 -28.92
CA THR A 666 2.77 19.64 -29.43
C THR A 666 1.33 19.37 -29.85
N CYS A 667 0.32 19.88 -29.12
CA CYS A 667 -1.08 19.70 -29.48
C CYS A 667 -1.43 20.34 -30.83
N SER A 668 -0.75 21.41 -31.26
CA SER A 668 -0.98 22.02 -32.58
C SER A 668 -0.50 21.12 -33.71
N TYR A 669 0.69 20.51 -33.57
CA TYR A 669 1.21 19.55 -34.53
C TYR A 669 0.35 18.28 -34.58
N LEU A 670 -0.06 17.76 -33.41
CA LEU A 670 -0.97 16.61 -33.31
C LEU A 670 -2.33 16.93 -33.95
N SER A 671 -2.90 18.11 -33.68
CA SER A 671 -4.19 18.51 -34.26
C SER A 671 -4.11 18.60 -35.78
N LYS A 672 -3.00 19.13 -36.32
CA LYS A 672 -2.79 19.23 -37.76
C LYS A 672 -2.75 17.84 -38.41
N ALA A 673 -1.97 16.91 -37.86
CA ALA A 673 -1.89 15.54 -38.37
C ALA A 673 -3.26 14.83 -38.32
N VAL A 674 -4.01 14.99 -37.22
CA VAL A 674 -5.36 14.42 -37.09
C VAL A 674 -6.34 15.00 -38.12
N ILE A 675 -6.32 16.31 -38.35
CA ILE A 675 -7.19 16.96 -39.35
C ILE A 675 -6.84 16.49 -40.75
N THR A 676 -5.55 16.41 -41.10
CA THR A 676 -5.11 15.85 -42.40
C THR A 676 -5.67 14.45 -42.59
N LEU A 677 -5.51 13.57 -41.58
CA LEU A 677 -6.02 12.20 -41.65
C LEU A 677 -7.55 12.13 -41.81
N LEU A 678 -8.31 12.98 -41.13
CA LEU A 678 -9.77 13.04 -41.26
C LEU A 678 -10.23 13.56 -42.63
N LEU A 679 -9.47 14.47 -43.25
CA LEU A 679 -9.80 15.09 -44.54
C LEU A 679 -9.31 14.27 -45.75
N GLU A 680 -8.29 13.44 -45.59
CA GLU A 680 -7.82 12.52 -46.63
C GLU A 680 -8.82 11.38 -46.90
N GLY A 681 -9.76 11.16 -45.97
CA GLY A 681 -10.91 10.31 -46.21
C GLY A 681 -11.99 10.99 -47.05
N GLU A 682 -12.47 10.35 -48.11
CA GLU A 682 -13.71 10.73 -48.80
C GLU A 682 -14.84 11.08 -47.79
N MET A 683 -15.26 12.34 -47.77
CA MET A 683 -16.43 12.81 -47.02
C MET A 683 -17.65 12.01 -47.49
N LYS A 684 -18.15 11.08 -46.67
CA LYS A 684 -19.47 10.49 -46.91
C LYS A 684 -20.50 11.57 -46.60
N PRO A 685 -21.29 12.04 -47.57
CA PRO A 685 -22.41 12.91 -47.26
C PRO A 685 -23.35 12.13 -46.33
N SER A 686 -23.76 12.77 -45.23
CA SER A 686 -24.81 12.23 -44.37
C SER A 686 -26.03 11.92 -45.24
N ASN A 687 -26.64 10.74 -45.05
CA ASN A 687 -27.82 10.27 -45.78
C ASN A 687 -29.11 11.10 -45.54
N ASP A 688 -28.99 12.32 -45.00
CA ASP A 688 -30.09 13.23 -44.67
C ASP A 688 -29.99 14.59 -45.40
N ASP A 689 -29.48 14.62 -46.63
CA ASP A 689 -29.57 15.81 -47.50
C ASP A 689 -30.70 15.67 -48.54
N PRO A 690 -31.90 16.25 -48.32
CA PRO A 690 -32.97 16.27 -49.30
C PRO A 690 -32.81 17.49 -50.22
N CYS A 691 -31.70 17.59 -50.95
CA CYS A 691 -31.51 18.68 -51.91
C CYS A 691 -30.81 18.19 -53.17
N THR A 692 -31.51 17.39 -53.98
CA THR A 692 -31.23 17.28 -55.41
C THR A 692 -32.17 18.21 -56.15
N ILE A 693 -31.64 19.32 -56.67
CA ILE A 693 -32.35 20.18 -57.61
C ILE A 693 -32.29 19.48 -58.98
N SER A 694 -33.45 19.06 -59.48
CA SER A 694 -33.70 18.75 -60.89
C SER A 694 -34.32 19.96 -61.57
#